data_AF-U1PW28-F1
#
_entry.id   AF-U1PW28-F1
#
_cell.length_a   1.000
_cell.length_b   1.000
_cell.length_c   1.000
_cell.angle_alpha   90.00
_cell.angle_beta   90.00
_cell.angle_gamma   90.00
#
_symmetry.space_group_name_H-M   'P 1'
#
loop_
_entity.id
_entity.type
_entity.pdbx_description
1 polymer ?
#
loop_
_entity_poly.entity_id
_entity_poly.type
_entity_poly.pdbx_seq_one_letter_code
_entity_poly.pdbx_strand_id
1 'polypeptide(L)'
;MQDHAAQDVDVEEAKRTDAAIAAVIETADPRDFEDDAGPAYADEDFEEEVNSDADASGVEAAIEVLEAGETGDEKAGETGGLNAAPAKNAASKGSKRTKAGKASSGAKTADEAGSAEAGSAGAKAGSANAAGAGNKADGAASVGAKADGATGAKGAAGASATGAKGTAGTKSAKLDSVKASGKTAANDAKADATKRAGEAKDAKPGAVVAATKTAGGTQLDGVKPAEAAEVVDPSSKKYWADIDRLQEKLPALDKFPERFVDRELTWIDFNKRVLEQAQDRSLPVLTRAWFLSIFSSNLDEFYMVRVAGLKRRIAAGITPVRASGLDAKQVLELITSRAKKLTAAQAELFQNDVRPAMAQAGIEITDWKSLNQEERDKLTRYFRYRVYPVLTPLAVDPSHPFPYISGLSLNLAVMLRNPRSGKNHFARIKLPDSLPRFVQVPGRELTNAKPRNLALIPLEEVVAYHLDHLFPGMEIVEHHVFRVTRNENLEVEEDDAENLLTAMEKELGRRRFGRVVRLEVEDSISDFVRTYLVRKLNITQEDVFVSPAPLNLSDLSEIHDLDIPEFKYKRYVPVTPAGINPRESARPRSIFAAIREHNILLHHPYDAFSTSVQEFISQAAHDPKVLAIKQTLYRTSGDSPIVDALIEAAELGKQVVAIVEIKARFDEEANIVWARKLERAGVHVVYGMIGLKTHCKLSLVVRQETDGLRRYCHVGTGNYHPKTARGYEDLGLLTCDRDVAQDLTTLFNQLSGYAPRARFRRLLVAPRGLRNGLLERIKREIDNHLAGREAWIKIKVNSIVDERIIDALYRASRAGVRVDLVVRGICGIRSGVKDLSENIHVTSILGRYLEHSRIYAFANDGDPEIFIGSADLMHRNLDRRVEALVKITQPDLVERLHWLIDLETSGRISAWHLLPDGTWQRRTHDDDGQELEDVQSVLMSQARARVK
;
A
#
# COMPACT_ATOMS: atom_id res chain seq x y z
N MET A 1 -46.13 -10.44 -5.91
CA MET A 1 -45.77 -9.42 -4.89
C MET A 1 -44.49 -9.79 -4.16
N GLN A 2 -44.30 -11.02 -3.69
CA GLN A 2 -43.04 -11.41 -3.04
C GLN A 2 -41.85 -11.48 -4.02
N ASP A 3 -42.06 -11.85 -5.29
CA ASP A 3 -40.98 -11.96 -6.29
C ASP A 3 -40.29 -10.62 -6.60
N HIS A 4 -41.06 -9.52 -6.64
CA HIS A 4 -40.51 -8.18 -6.82
C HIS A 4 -39.65 -7.75 -5.62
N ALA A 5 -40.07 -8.07 -4.39
CA ALA A 5 -39.30 -7.71 -3.20
C ALA A 5 -37.92 -8.40 -3.14
N ALA A 6 -37.77 -9.60 -3.71
CA ALA A 6 -36.47 -10.24 -3.85
C ALA A 6 -35.61 -9.52 -4.92
N GLN A 7 -36.18 -9.26 -6.10
CA GLN A 7 -35.48 -8.58 -7.19
C GLN A 7 -35.08 -7.14 -6.85
N ASP A 8 -35.93 -6.40 -6.13
CA ASP A 8 -35.64 -5.03 -5.69
C ASP A 8 -34.51 -4.98 -4.64
N VAL A 9 -34.38 -6.02 -3.79
CA VAL A 9 -33.26 -6.16 -2.85
C VAL A 9 -31.96 -6.52 -3.57
N ASP A 10 -31.98 -7.50 -4.49
CA ASP A 10 -30.81 -7.81 -5.34
C ASP A 10 -30.34 -6.57 -6.13
N VAL A 11 -31.27 -5.74 -6.60
CA VAL A 11 -30.98 -4.51 -7.36
C VAL A 11 -30.48 -3.37 -6.45
N GLU A 12 -30.99 -3.21 -5.22
CA GLU A 12 -30.42 -2.26 -4.24
C GLU A 12 -29.04 -2.70 -3.74
N GLU A 13 -28.82 -3.99 -3.48
CA GLU A 13 -27.51 -4.50 -3.09
C GLU A 13 -26.50 -4.43 -4.24
N ALA A 14 -26.93 -4.69 -5.48
CA ALA A 14 -26.12 -4.44 -6.67
C ALA A 14 -25.73 -2.95 -6.80
N LYS A 15 -26.66 -2.00 -6.63
CA LYS A 15 -26.34 -0.54 -6.68
C LYS A 15 -25.37 -0.12 -5.57
N ARG A 16 -25.57 -0.60 -4.32
CA ARG A 16 -24.63 -0.36 -3.22
C ARG A 16 -23.25 -0.95 -3.51
N THR A 17 -23.22 -2.13 -4.13
CA THR A 17 -21.99 -2.78 -4.58
C THR A 17 -21.33 -2.00 -5.71
N ASP A 18 -22.10 -1.42 -6.64
CA ASP A 18 -21.60 -0.66 -7.79
C ASP A 18 -20.97 0.68 -7.37
N ALA A 19 -21.58 1.39 -6.40
CA ALA A 19 -20.96 2.56 -5.78
C ALA A 19 -19.62 2.24 -5.08
N ALA A 20 -19.46 1.01 -4.56
CA ALA A 20 -18.21 0.54 -3.96
C ALA A 20 -17.20 -0.06 -4.98
N ILE A 21 -17.62 -0.35 -6.22
CA ILE A 21 -16.76 -0.83 -7.31
C ILE A 21 -15.95 0.32 -7.91
N ALA A 22 -16.49 1.53 -7.99
CA ALA A 22 -15.83 2.73 -8.53
C ALA A 22 -14.75 3.34 -7.60
N ALA A 23 -14.26 2.59 -6.59
CA ALA A 23 -13.41 3.12 -5.53
C ALA A 23 -12.10 2.32 -5.39
N VAL A 24 -11.21 2.57 -6.36
CA VAL A 24 -9.79 2.18 -6.43
C VAL A 24 -9.51 0.67 -6.51
N ILE A 25 -9.02 0.23 -7.68
CA ILE A 25 -8.10 -0.91 -7.79
C ILE A 25 -6.70 -0.33 -7.50
N GLU A 26 -5.94 -0.93 -6.57
CA GLU A 26 -4.59 -0.44 -6.21
C GLU A 26 -3.67 -0.42 -7.44
N THR A 27 -3.01 0.71 -7.63
CA THR A 27 -2.03 0.93 -8.69
C THR A 27 -0.68 0.38 -8.25
N ALA A 28 -0.35 -0.82 -8.72
CA ALA A 28 0.67 -1.71 -8.17
C ALA A 28 0.38 -2.11 -6.71
N ASP A 29 1.15 -3.10 -6.23
CA ASP A 29 1.06 -3.58 -4.85
C ASP A 29 2.03 -2.77 -3.96
N PRO A 30 1.56 -2.00 -2.95
CA PRO A 30 2.42 -1.21 -2.08
C PRO A 30 3.51 -2.03 -1.35
N ARG A 31 3.33 -3.35 -1.27
CA ARG A 31 4.33 -4.28 -0.74
C ARG A 31 5.57 -4.39 -1.63
N ASP A 32 5.49 -4.18 -2.94
CA ASP A 32 6.66 -4.18 -3.85
C ASP A 32 7.65 -3.05 -3.50
N PHE A 33 7.19 -2.02 -2.79
CA PHE A 33 7.94 -0.84 -2.35
C PHE A 33 8.45 -0.91 -0.90
N GLU A 34 8.15 -1.95 -0.12
CA GLU A 34 8.63 -2.07 1.27
C GLU A 34 10.13 -2.34 1.39
N ASP A 35 10.79 -1.70 2.38
CA ASP A 35 12.25 -1.70 2.43
C ASP A 35 12.85 -3.07 2.74
N ASP A 36 13.79 -3.43 1.88
CA ASP A 36 14.36 -4.77 1.71
C ASP A 36 15.84 -4.78 2.11
N ALA A 37 16.26 -3.76 2.85
CA ALA A 37 17.64 -3.54 3.28
C ALA A 37 18.02 -4.58 4.35
N GLY A 38 18.40 -5.77 3.89
CA GLY A 38 18.92 -6.87 4.71
C GLY A 38 20.15 -6.47 5.54
N PRO A 39 20.72 -7.38 6.33
CA PRO A 39 22.08 -7.16 6.81
C PRO A 39 22.99 -6.92 5.60
N ALA A 40 23.92 -5.96 5.70
CA ALA A 40 25.10 -6.06 4.87
C ALA A 40 25.81 -7.34 5.29
N TYR A 41 25.88 -8.34 4.40
CA TYR A 41 26.72 -9.50 4.65
C TYR A 41 28.16 -9.00 4.66
N ALA A 42 28.75 -8.90 5.86
CA ALA A 42 30.18 -8.96 5.98
C ALA A 42 30.59 -10.36 5.56
N ASP A 43 31.60 -10.47 4.70
CA ASP A 43 32.21 -11.76 4.33
C ASP A 43 33.06 -12.29 5.49
N GLU A 44 32.39 -12.75 6.55
CA GLU A 44 32.96 -13.63 7.58
C GLU A 44 33.26 -15.01 6.96
N ASP A 45 34.28 -15.06 6.09
CA ASP A 45 34.83 -16.29 5.47
C ASP A 45 36.13 -15.96 4.68
N PHE A 46 36.93 -14.99 5.12
CA PHE A 46 38.22 -14.62 4.50
C PHE A 46 39.40 -14.87 5.47
N GLU A 47 39.75 -16.13 5.67
CA GLU A 47 41.01 -16.52 6.33
C GLU A 47 42.19 -16.35 5.37
N GLU A 48 42.77 -15.14 5.29
CA GLU A 48 44.15 -14.99 4.82
C GLU A 48 45.12 -15.21 5.99
N GLU A 49 46.00 -16.21 5.87
CA GLU A 49 47.14 -16.40 6.77
C GLU A 49 48.18 -15.28 6.59
N VAL A 50 47.95 -14.12 7.21
CA VAL A 50 48.96 -13.06 7.32
C VAL A 50 49.85 -13.36 8.52
N ASN A 51 51.07 -13.81 8.22
CA ASN A 51 52.08 -14.18 9.22
C ASN A 51 52.49 -12.99 10.10
N SER A 52 52.79 -13.24 11.37
CA SER A 52 53.06 -12.21 12.38
C SER A 52 54.45 -11.57 12.23
N ASP A 53 54.53 -10.23 12.29
CA ASP A 53 55.45 -9.52 13.20
C ASP A 53 55.25 -7.98 13.19
N ALA A 54 55.81 -7.32 14.22
CA ALA A 54 56.07 -5.88 14.39
C ALA A 54 54.90 -4.90 14.73
N ASP A 55 54.88 -4.55 16.03
CA ASP A 55 54.77 -3.20 16.62
C ASP A 55 53.54 -2.29 16.38
N ALA A 56 52.74 -2.25 17.45
CA ALA A 56 51.79 -1.21 17.84
C ALA A 56 52.35 0.23 17.88
N SER A 57 51.46 1.22 17.70
CA SER A 57 51.10 2.17 18.78
C SER A 57 50.13 3.29 18.35
N GLY A 58 49.18 3.65 19.23
CA GLY A 58 48.27 4.80 19.09
C GLY A 58 47.09 4.59 18.11
N VAL A 59 45.98 5.33 18.22
CA VAL A 59 45.63 6.45 19.12
C VAL A 59 44.15 6.33 19.54
N GLU A 60 43.82 6.71 20.79
CA GLU A 60 42.45 6.69 21.33
C GLU A 60 41.62 7.95 20.95
N ALA A 61 40.34 7.94 21.39
CA ALA A 61 39.33 9.01 21.47
C ALA A 61 39.87 10.45 21.78
N ALA A 62 39.15 11.57 21.59
CA ALA A 62 37.73 11.89 21.34
C ALA A 62 37.64 13.38 20.85
N ILE A 63 36.59 13.92 20.20
CA ILE A 63 35.33 14.48 20.79
C ILE A 63 35.65 15.44 21.98
N GLU A 64 35.32 16.75 22.01
CA GLU A 64 34.25 17.54 21.33
C GLU A 64 34.48 19.10 21.41
N VAL A 65 33.47 19.89 21.01
CA VAL A 65 33.02 21.21 21.59
C VAL A 65 33.67 22.55 21.15
N LEU A 66 32.84 23.40 20.49
CA LEU A 66 32.64 24.89 20.57
C LEU A 66 33.85 25.88 20.46
N GLU A 67 33.75 27.18 20.11
CA GLU A 67 32.80 28.01 19.33
C GLU A 67 33.57 29.27 18.78
N ALA A 68 32.86 30.30 18.28
CA ALA A 68 33.35 31.63 17.83
C ALA A 68 34.63 32.17 18.53
N GLY A 69 35.53 32.93 17.89
CA GLY A 69 35.45 33.78 16.69
C GLY A 69 36.71 34.69 16.62
N GLU A 70 36.60 35.91 16.06
CA GLU A 70 37.69 36.91 15.87
C GLU A 70 38.81 36.47 14.89
N THR A 71 39.09 37.11 13.73
CA THR A 71 39.49 38.49 13.33
C THR A 71 40.95 38.86 13.61
N GLY A 72 41.68 39.28 12.55
CA GLY A 72 43.11 39.70 12.57
C GLY A 72 43.99 38.71 11.80
N ASP A 73 44.29 38.81 10.49
CA ASP A 73 44.68 39.91 9.58
C ASP A 73 46.22 40.09 9.45
N GLU A 74 46.65 40.55 8.26
CA GLU A 74 48.00 41.01 7.85
C GLU A 74 49.19 40.02 7.62
N LYS A 75 49.35 39.64 6.33
CA LYS A 75 50.54 39.93 5.45
C LYS A 75 51.82 39.05 5.40
N ALA A 76 52.46 39.21 4.23
CA ALA A 76 53.82 38.85 3.79
C ALA A 76 54.12 37.35 3.53
N GLY A 77 54.88 36.98 2.49
CA GLY A 77 55.51 37.80 1.44
C GLY A 77 56.13 36.99 0.28
N GLU A 78 56.64 37.73 -0.71
CA GLU A 78 57.30 37.38 -1.98
C GLU A 78 58.16 36.08 -1.99
N THR A 79 58.26 35.31 -3.09
CA THR A 79 59.12 35.64 -4.25
C THR A 79 59.06 34.58 -5.38
N GLY A 80 59.21 35.00 -6.66
CA GLY A 80 59.66 34.19 -7.83
C GLY A 80 58.71 33.10 -8.41
N GLY A 81 58.71 32.79 -9.72
CA GLY A 81 59.33 33.49 -10.86
C GLY A 81 59.31 32.72 -12.21
N LEU A 82 59.15 33.47 -13.32
CA LEU A 82 59.44 33.15 -14.75
C LEU A 82 58.43 32.37 -15.64
N ASN A 83 58.43 32.79 -16.92
CA ASN A 83 57.88 32.20 -18.16
C ASN A 83 56.34 32.01 -18.27
N ALA A 84 55.56 32.96 -18.83
CA ALA A 84 55.41 33.39 -20.24
C ALA A 84 54.47 32.45 -21.06
N ALA A 85 53.25 32.83 -21.52
CA ALA A 85 52.78 33.97 -22.35
C ALA A 85 53.09 33.78 -23.87
N PRO A 86 52.33 34.38 -24.84
CA PRO A 86 51.27 35.41 -24.77
C PRO A 86 49.90 34.92 -25.37
N ALA A 87 48.84 35.70 -25.68
CA ALA A 87 48.75 37.12 -26.04
C ALA A 87 47.33 37.76 -25.95
N LYS A 88 47.30 39.08 -25.63
CA LYS A 88 46.57 40.22 -26.30
C LYS A 88 45.06 40.10 -26.57
N ASN A 89 44.21 41.14 -26.51
CA ASN A 89 44.28 42.60 -26.23
C ASN A 89 42.81 43.12 -26.10
N ALA A 90 42.44 44.31 -25.60
CA ALA A 90 43.05 45.34 -24.74
C ALA A 90 42.00 46.43 -24.39
N ALA A 91 42.32 47.29 -23.41
CA ALA A 91 41.81 48.67 -23.23
C ALA A 91 40.32 48.91 -22.87
N SER A 92 39.93 50.00 -22.16
CA SER A 92 40.67 50.87 -21.22
C SER A 92 39.74 51.87 -20.48
N LYS A 93 40.12 52.32 -19.26
CA LYS A 93 39.82 53.64 -18.60
C LYS A 93 38.32 54.06 -18.53
N GLY A 94 37.72 54.34 -17.38
CA GLY A 94 38.13 55.28 -16.31
C GLY A 94 37.02 56.34 -16.13
N SER A 95 36.92 57.18 -15.08
CA SER A 95 37.83 57.40 -13.94
C SER A 95 37.14 58.22 -12.82
N LYS A 96 37.30 57.78 -11.55
CA LYS A 96 37.34 58.56 -10.28
C LYS A 96 36.12 59.37 -9.77
N ARG A 97 35.75 59.05 -8.49
CA ARG A 97 35.55 59.97 -7.33
C ARG A 97 34.35 60.95 -7.36
N THR A 98 33.80 61.47 -6.25
CA THR A 98 34.02 61.38 -4.76
C THR A 98 32.66 61.76 -4.11
N LYS A 99 32.09 61.09 -3.10
CA LYS A 99 32.48 60.81 -1.69
C LYS A 99 31.78 61.74 -0.66
N ALA A 100 30.87 61.14 0.14
CA ALA A 100 30.41 61.51 1.49
C ALA A 100 29.50 62.74 1.72
N GLY A 101 28.61 62.61 2.73
CA GLY A 101 27.75 63.69 3.27
C GLY A 101 26.53 63.18 4.08
N LYS A 102 26.71 62.85 5.38
CA LYS A 102 25.60 62.71 6.37
C LYS A 102 25.18 64.13 6.83
N ALA A 103 23.90 64.53 6.92
CA ALA A 103 22.73 64.05 7.70
C ALA A 103 22.62 64.68 9.10
N SER A 104 21.38 64.69 9.68
CA SER A 104 20.92 65.43 10.91
C SER A 104 20.50 66.91 10.66
N SER A 105 19.52 67.52 11.37
CA SER A 105 18.46 66.97 12.27
C SER A 105 17.39 68.02 12.69
N GLY A 106 16.11 67.58 12.79
CA GLY A 106 15.06 68.14 13.66
C GLY A 106 14.38 69.47 13.24
N ALA A 107 13.35 69.98 13.94
CA ALA A 107 12.32 69.39 14.83
C ALA A 107 11.33 70.48 15.32
N LYS A 108 10.13 70.10 15.83
CA LYS A 108 9.12 70.93 16.57
C LYS A 108 8.32 71.97 15.74
N THR A 109 7.10 72.43 16.07
CA THR A 109 5.95 71.96 16.92
C THR A 109 4.71 72.84 16.64
N ALA A 110 3.48 72.31 16.90
CA ALA A 110 2.25 73.05 17.31
C ALA A 110 1.59 74.02 16.26
N ASP A 111 0.30 74.40 16.34
CA ASP A 111 -0.82 74.02 17.25
C ASP A 111 -2.21 74.15 16.55
N GLU A 112 -3.33 73.92 17.28
CA GLU A 112 -4.71 73.77 16.77
C GLU A 112 -5.61 75.07 16.66
N ALA A 113 -6.89 74.84 16.29
CA ALA A 113 -8.10 75.72 16.33
C ALA A 113 -8.33 76.72 15.16
N GLY A 114 -9.59 77.05 14.77
CA GLY A 114 -10.91 76.48 15.12
C GLY A 114 -12.10 77.45 14.88
N SER A 115 -13.31 76.94 14.52
CA SER A 115 -14.59 77.67 14.25
C SER A 115 -14.59 78.64 13.03
N ALA A 116 -15.67 79.19 12.44
CA ALA A 116 -17.09 78.82 12.12
C ALA A 116 -17.64 79.94 11.14
N GLU A 117 -18.86 80.04 10.58
CA GLU A 117 -20.14 79.29 10.56
C GLU A 117 -21.00 79.69 9.31
N ALA A 118 -22.14 79.01 9.05
CA ALA A 118 -23.33 79.40 8.24
C ALA A 118 -23.20 79.66 6.69
N GLY A 119 -24.24 79.42 5.85
CA GLY A 119 -25.49 78.66 6.08
C GLY A 119 -26.64 78.89 5.05
N SER A 120 -27.39 77.82 4.70
CA SER A 120 -28.72 77.77 4.01
C SER A 120 -28.78 78.23 2.52
N ALA A 121 -29.78 77.94 1.65
CA ALA A 121 -31.04 77.14 1.65
C ALA A 121 -31.33 76.66 0.17
N GLY A 122 -32.34 75.88 -0.23
CA GLY A 122 -33.36 75.06 0.46
C GLY A 122 -34.77 75.04 -0.23
N ALA A 123 -35.31 73.87 -0.61
CA ALA A 123 -36.74 73.53 -0.86
C ALA A 123 -36.86 72.00 -1.18
N LYS A 124 -37.70 71.14 -0.56
CA LYS A 124 -39.18 71.05 -0.36
C LYS A 124 -39.95 70.58 -1.61
N ALA A 125 -40.96 69.68 -1.55
CA ALA A 125 -41.62 68.90 -0.46
C ALA A 125 -41.89 67.43 -0.94
N GLY A 126 -42.68 66.51 -0.38
CA GLY A 126 -43.66 66.40 0.74
C GLY A 126 -44.72 65.30 0.41
N SER A 127 -45.55 64.71 1.29
CA SER A 127 -45.63 64.67 2.77
C SER A 127 -46.76 63.72 3.26
N ALA A 128 -46.52 62.90 4.30
CA ALA A 128 -47.53 62.32 5.24
C ALA A 128 -48.69 61.43 4.65
N ASN A 129 -49.62 60.79 5.39
CA ASN A 129 -49.79 60.61 6.85
C ASN A 129 -50.51 59.26 7.19
N ALA A 130 -50.82 59.04 8.48
CA ALA A 130 -51.24 57.76 9.10
C ALA A 130 -52.71 57.29 8.96
N ALA A 131 -52.90 56.00 9.28
CA ALA A 131 -54.06 55.33 9.91
C ALA A 131 -55.41 55.12 9.15
N GLY A 132 -56.08 54.00 9.45
CA GLY A 132 -57.46 53.68 9.02
C GLY A 132 -57.73 52.17 8.88
N ALA A 133 -58.98 51.72 9.06
CA ALA A 133 -59.37 50.30 8.97
C ALA A 133 -60.78 50.10 8.36
N GLY A 134 -61.03 48.94 7.75
CA GLY A 134 -62.38 48.35 7.65
C GLY A 134 -62.80 47.69 6.32
N ASN A 135 -63.24 46.42 6.39
CA ASN A 135 -64.26 45.73 5.56
C ASN A 135 -64.00 45.58 4.02
N LYS A 136 -63.88 44.37 3.43
CA LYS A 136 -64.85 43.26 3.17
C LYS A 136 -65.21 43.19 1.67
N ALA A 137 -65.53 42.06 1.02
CA ALA A 137 -65.68 40.63 1.41
C ALA A 137 -65.52 39.75 0.13
N ASP A 138 -65.50 38.40 0.13
CA ASP A 138 -65.59 37.42 1.23
C ASP A 138 -64.40 36.41 1.17
N GLY A 139 -64.41 35.09 0.94
CA GLY A 139 -65.41 34.00 0.82
C GLY A 139 -64.90 32.83 -0.04
N ALA A 140 -65.14 31.53 0.24
CA ALA A 140 -65.73 30.90 1.42
C ALA A 140 -65.24 29.44 1.63
N ALA A 141 -65.19 28.99 2.89
CA ALA A 141 -65.24 27.59 3.41
C ALA A 141 -64.20 26.52 2.95
N SER A 142 -63.75 25.55 3.78
CA SER A 142 -64.02 25.21 5.20
C SER A 142 -62.75 24.55 5.84
N VAL A 143 -62.28 24.99 7.01
CA VAL A 143 -62.47 24.40 8.38
C VAL A 143 -61.99 22.93 8.52
N GLY A 144 -61.24 22.52 9.56
CA GLY A 144 -60.73 23.19 10.77
C GLY A 144 -60.46 22.16 11.89
N ALA A 145 -59.72 22.50 12.96
CA ALA A 145 -59.22 21.49 13.92
C ALA A 145 -59.22 21.89 15.42
N LYS A 146 -59.19 20.84 16.26
CA LYS A 146 -58.90 20.74 17.72
C LYS A 146 -60.03 20.85 18.77
N ALA A 147 -59.84 19.99 19.79
CA ALA A 147 -60.10 20.13 21.23
C ALA A 147 -61.38 19.54 21.87
N ASP A 148 -61.11 18.85 23.00
CA ASP A 148 -61.90 18.55 24.21
C ASP A 148 -63.24 17.79 24.16
N GLY A 149 -63.41 16.91 25.16
CA GLY A 149 -64.65 16.15 25.42
C GLY A 149 -64.43 14.91 26.31
N ALA A 150 -65.22 14.74 27.37
CA ALA A 150 -65.12 13.60 28.30
C ALA A 150 -66.51 13.02 28.65
N THR A 151 -66.53 11.83 29.28
CA THR A 151 -67.70 11.03 29.74
C THR A 151 -68.49 10.29 28.64
N GLY A 152 -69.30 9.25 28.99
CA GLY A 152 -70.32 8.72 28.04
C GLY A 152 -70.75 7.22 28.04
N ALA A 153 -70.24 6.36 28.94
CA ALA A 153 -70.45 4.89 29.06
C ALA A 153 -71.72 4.15 28.48
N LYS A 154 -71.51 2.86 28.15
CA LYS A 154 -72.45 1.74 27.81
C LYS A 154 -72.90 1.66 26.34
N GLY A 155 -73.01 0.49 25.69
CA GLY A 155 -72.85 -0.93 26.08
C GLY A 155 -72.71 -1.81 24.80
N ALA A 156 -73.11 -3.09 24.67
CA ALA A 156 -73.52 -4.20 25.57
C ALA A 156 -73.84 -5.45 24.67
N ALA A 157 -73.92 -6.72 25.10
CA ALA A 157 -73.29 -7.49 26.19
C ALA A 157 -73.68 -9.00 26.09
N GLY A 158 -72.76 -9.94 26.36
CA GLY A 158 -73.04 -11.39 26.59
C GLY A 158 -72.30 -12.36 25.64
N ALA A 159 -71.95 -13.60 26.01
CA ALA A 159 -72.03 -14.37 27.28
C ALA A 159 -70.80 -15.34 27.34
N SER A 160 -70.50 -16.15 28.37
CA SER A 160 -71.25 -16.69 29.52
C SER A 160 -70.39 -16.82 30.81
N ALA A 161 -70.68 -17.73 31.76
CA ALA A 161 -70.21 -17.66 33.16
C ALA A 161 -70.00 -19.02 33.87
N THR A 162 -69.78 -18.96 35.21
CA THR A 162 -69.44 -20.02 36.22
C THR A 162 -67.94 -20.34 36.36
N GLY A 163 -67.35 -20.50 37.56
CA GLY A 163 -67.78 -20.24 38.96
C GLY A 163 -66.95 -21.07 40.00
N ALA A 164 -66.86 -20.79 41.32
CA ALA A 164 -67.18 -19.63 42.16
C ALA A 164 -66.67 -19.82 43.63
N LYS A 165 -66.58 -18.75 44.44
CA LYS A 165 -66.21 -18.67 45.90
C LYS A 165 -64.69 -18.83 46.22
N GLY A 166 -64.15 -18.33 47.33
CA GLY A 166 -64.74 -17.65 48.52
C GLY A 166 -63.75 -16.75 49.30
N THR A 167 -64.11 -16.30 50.52
CA THR A 167 -63.55 -15.07 51.15
C THR A 167 -62.98 -15.21 52.59
N ALA A 168 -62.01 -14.34 52.91
CA ALA A 168 -61.67 -13.78 54.23
C ALA A 168 -60.98 -14.65 55.30
N GLY A 169 -60.17 -14.00 56.16
CA GLY A 169 -59.49 -14.57 57.34
C GLY A 169 -58.53 -13.57 58.01
N THR A 170 -58.36 -13.62 59.33
CA THR A 170 -57.56 -12.64 60.11
C THR A 170 -56.85 -13.32 61.30
N LYS A 171 -55.78 -12.69 61.84
CA LYS A 171 -55.06 -13.05 63.10
C LYS A 171 -54.22 -14.35 63.02
N SER A 172 -53.23 -14.62 63.89
CA SER A 172 -52.30 -13.78 64.69
C SER A 172 -51.17 -14.65 65.26
N ALA A 173 -49.98 -14.04 65.42
CA ALA A 173 -48.83 -14.34 66.29
C ALA A 173 -48.81 -15.57 67.25
N LYS A 174 -47.63 -16.21 67.36
CA LYS A 174 -46.68 -16.21 68.53
C LYS A 174 -45.58 -17.29 68.30
N LEU A 175 -44.34 -17.26 68.85
CA LEU A 175 -43.65 -16.41 69.85
C LEU A 175 -42.09 -16.49 69.64
N ASP A 176 -41.34 -15.42 69.96
CA ASP A 176 -39.99 -15.35 70.61
C ASP A 176 -38.75 -16.17 70.17
N SER A 177 -37.49 -15.70 70.31
CA SER A 177 -36.94 -14.37 70.70
C SER A 177 -35.40 -14.22 70.51
N VAL A 178 -34.87 -12.98 70.56
CA VAL A 178 -33.52 -12.56 71.10
C VAL A 178 -32.25 -13.06 70.34
N LYS A 179 -31.12 -12.34 70.09
CA LYS A 179 -30.57 -10.93 70.16
C LYS A 179 -29.23 -10.93 69.34
N ALA A 180 -28.42 -9.86 69.18
CA ALA A 180 -28.61 -8.45 68.79
C ALA A 180 -27.22 -7.71 68.80
N SER A 181 -26.98 -6.74 67.89
CA SER A 181 -25.80 -5.81 67.80
C SER A 181 -24.39 -6.43 67.58
N GLY A 182 -23.37 -5.73 67.05
CA GLY A 182 -23.31 -4.44 66.33
C GLY A 182 -21.93 -3.72 66.33
N LYS A 183 -21.56 -3.10 65.19
CA LYS A 183 -20.55 -2.01 64.97
C LYS A 183 -19.00 -2.24 65.15
N THR A 184 -18.28 -1.88 64.06
CA THR A 184 -17.03 -1.04 63.95
C THR A 184 -15.63 -1.44 64.49
N ALA A 185 -14.65 -1.33 63.58
CA ALA A 185 -13.32 -0.66 63.69
C ALA A 185 -12.10 -1.29 64.43
N ALA A 186 -11.09 -1.68 63.62
CA ALA A 186 -9.71 -1.14 63.53
C ALA A 186 -8.61 -1.31 64.65
N ASN A 187 -7.36 -1.33 64.16
CA ASN A 187 -6.02 -1.08 64.78
C ASN A 187 -5.23 -2.16 65.57
N ASP A 188 -3.98 -2.35 65.09
CA ASP A 188 -2.65 -2.39 65.75
C ASP A 188 -2.28 -3.28 66.94
N ALA A 189 -1.31 -4.19 66.71
CA ALA A 189 -0.04 -4.38 67.47
C ALA A 189 0.87 -5.36 66.66
N LYS A 190 2.16 -5.09 66.35
CA LYS A 190 3.38 -5.11 67.21
C LYS A 190 3.61 -6.42 67.99
N ALA A 191 4.83 -6.96 68.13
CA ALA A 191 6.14 -6.80 67.46
C ALA A 191 7.13 -7.85 68.06
N ASP A 192 8.25 -8.18 67.40
CA ASP A 192 9.62 -7.74 67.80
C ASP A 192 10.70 -8.31 66.84
N ALA A 193 11.96 -7.84 66.91
CA ALA A 193 13.05 -8.25 66.02
C ALA A 193 14.46 -8.08 66.63
N THR A 194 15.43 -8.92 66.22
CA THR A 194 16.82 -8.79 66.69
C THR A 194 17.89 -9.13 65.63
N LYS A 195 18.40 -8.09 64.94
CA LYS A 195 19.83 -7.74 64.66
C LYS A 195 20.77 -8.81 64.02
N ARG A 196 21.81 -8.45 63.23
CA ARG A 196 22.57 -7.19 63.08
C ARG A 196 23.41 -7.17 61.79
N ALA A 197 23.57 -5.98 61.16
CA ALA A 197 24.69 -5.47 60.31
C ALA A 197 25.39 -6.37 59.24
N GLY A 198 25.90 -5.84 58.11
CA GLY A 198 25.89 -4.48 57.57
C GLY A 198 27.09 -4.22 56.61
N GLU A 199 26.93 -3.31 55.64
CA GLU A 199 27.99 -2.81 54.70
C GLU A 199 28.57 -3.84 53.68
N ALA A 200 28.99 -3.50 52.45
CA ALA A 200 28.79 -2.30 51.61
C ALA A 200 29.12 -2.57 50.10
N LYS A 201 28.63 -1.69 49.21
CA LYS A 201 29.10 -1.31 47.85
C LYS A 201 29.23 -2.32 46.67
N ASP A 202 28.69 -1.86 45.53
CA ASP A 202 29.26 -1.77 44.17
C ASP A 202 30.07 -2.95 43.55
N ALA A 203 29.48 -3.66 42.59
CA ALA A 203 30.14 -4.09 41.33
C ALA A 203 29.14 -4.63 40.28
N LYS A 204 29.50 -4.55 38.99
CA LYS A 204 28.78 -5.20 37.86
C LYS A 204 29.10 -6.70 37.79
N PRO A 205 28.14 -7.59 37.49
CA PRO A 205 28.46 -8.94 37.04
C PRO A 205 28.69 -8.96 35.51
N GLY A 206 29.83 -9.51 35.09
CA GLY A 206 30.11 -9.84 33.70
C GLY A 206 30.77 -11.21 33.59
N ALA A 207 30.58 -11.87 32.44
CA ALA A 207 31.27 -13.07 31.98
C ALA A 207 31.14 -14.38 32.81
N VAL A 208 30.59 -15.40 32.13
CA VAL A 208 31.08 -16.80 32.04
C VAL A 208 31.48 -17.54 33.33
N VAL A 209 30.72 -18.61 33.63
CA VAL A 209 31.18 -19.73 34.48
C VAL A 209 31.22 -21.00 33.64
N ALA A 210 32.39 -21.63 33.53
CA ALA A 210 32.55 -22.93 32.87
C ALA A 210 32.08 -24.07 33.80
N ALA A 211 31.34 -25.04 33.26
CA ALA A 211 30.80 -26.15 34.05
C ALA A 211 31.84 -27.25 34.30
N THR A 212 32.10 -27.56 35.58
CA THR A 212 33.08 -28.56 36.00
C THR A 212 32.59 -29.99 35.75
N LYS A 213 33.44 -30.86 35.18
CA LYS A 213 33.15 -32.29 35.05
C LYS A 213 33.09 -32.97 36.42
N THR A 214 32.04 -33.73 36.68
CA THR A 214 31.98 -34.76 37.74
C THR A 214 31.75 -36.12 37.10
N ALA A 215 32.53 -37.12 37.50
CA ALA A 215 32.41 -38.49 37.01
C ALA A 215 31.62 -39.35 38.00
N GLY A 216 30.71 -40.17 37.50
CA GLY A 216 29.87 -41.07 38.29
C GLY A 216 29.10 -42.01 37.37
N GLY A 217 29.74 -43.09 36.94
CA GLY A 217 29.17 -44.00 35.96
C GLY A 217 28.36 -45.14 36.59
N THR A 218 27.22 -45.47 35.97
CA THR A 218 26.68 -46.84 35.96
C THR A 218 26.40 -47.21 34.51
N GLN A 219 26.98 -48.31 34.06
CA GLN A 219 27.00 -48.73 32.67
C GLN A 219 25.79 -49.62 32.38
N LEU A 220 25.03 -49.27 31.34
CA LEU A 220 24.09 -50.17 30.66
C LEU A 220 24.51 -50.20 29.19
N ASP A 221 25.00 -51.34 28.74
CA ASP A 221 25.48 -51.54 27.38
C ASP A 221 24.34 -51.64 26.36
N GLY A 222 24.65 -51.42 25.08
CA GLY A 222 23.86 -52.02 23.99
C GLY A 222 23.29 -51.07 22.92
N VAL A 223 23.45 -49.74 23.04
CA VAL A 223 23.06 -48.81 21.98
C VAL A 223 24.21 -47.86 21.67
N LYS A 224 24.80 -47.97 20.47
CA LYS A 224 25.59 -46.87 19.91
C LYS A 224 24.64 -45.67 19.75
N PRO A 225 24.97 -44.47 20.27
CA PRO A 225 24.33 -43.27 19.79
C PRO A 225 24.52 -43.23 18.27
N ALA A 226 23.43 -43.13 17.51
CA ALA A 226 23.55 -42.71 16.13
C ALA A 226 24.16 -41.30 16.17
N GLU A 227 25.31 -41.11 15.52
CA GLU A 227 25.92 -39.79 15.39
C GLU A 227 24.86 -38.87 14.78
N ALA A 228 24.47 -37.83 15.52
CA ALA A 228 23.47 -36.89 15.06
C ALA A 228 24.09 -36.09 13.91
N ALA A 229 23.87 -36.58 12.68
CA ALA A 229 24.45 -36.03 11.47
C ALA A 229 24.27 -34.52 11.47
N GLU A 230 25.37 -33.80 11.35
CA GLU A 230 25.39 -32.34 11.41
C GLU A 230 24.49 -31.81 10.29
N VAL A 231 23.35 -31.22 10.66
CA VAL A 231 22.37 -30.71 9.69
C VAL A 231 22.94 -29.43 9.10
N VAL A 232 23.74 -29.58 8.05
CA VAL A 232 24.33 -28.48 7.29
C VAL A 232 23.19 -27.59 6.77
N ASP A 233 23.27 -26.30 7.07
CA ASP A 233 22.28 -25.32 6.63
C ASP A 233 22.20 -25.27 5.10
N PRO A 234 21.02 -25.52 4.49
CA PRO A 234 20.80 -25.39 3.05
C PRO A 234 21.19 -24.03 2.45
N SER A 235 21.28 -22.99 3.28
CA SER A 235 21.68 -21.65 2.86
C SER A 235 23.20 -21.38 2.88
N SER A 236 24.01 -22.36 3.31
CA SER A 236 25.47 -22.27 3.43
C SER A 236 26.23 -22.78 2.20
N LYS A 237 27.45 -22.24 1.94
CA LYS A 237 28.35 -22.73 0.89
C LYS A 237 28.65 -24.23 1.02
N LYS A 238 28.80 -24.72 2.27
CA LYS A 238 29.06 -26.14 2.60
C LYS A 238 28.00 -27.11 2.08
N TYR A 239 26.73 -26.68 1.99
CA TYR A 239 25.62 -27.51 1.48
C TYR A 239 25.65 -27.72 -0.04
N TRP A 240 26.24 -26.78 -0.78
CA TRP A 240 26.26 -26.78 -2.25
C TRP A 240 27.60 -27.26 -2.85
N ALA A 241 28.59 -27.58 -2.00
CA ALA A 241 29.95 -27.91 -2.40
C ALA A 241 30.08 -29.18 -3.27
N ASP A 242 29.11 -30.09 -3.22
CA ASP A 242 29.03 -31.26 -4.11
C ASP A 242 28.56 -30.87 -5.52
N ILE A 243 27.54 -30.02 -5.62
CA ILE A 243 27.03 -29.47 -6.89
C ILE A 243 28.08 -28.55 -7.54
N ASP A 244 28.71 -27.68 -6.74
CA ASP A 244 29.75 -26.78 -7.24
C ASP A 244 30.98 -27.56 -7.73
N ARG A 245 31.34 -28.67 -7.07
CA ARG A 245 32.37 -29.61 -7.55
C ARG A 245 32.00 -30.23 -8.90
N LEU A 246 30.77 -30.71 -9.07
CA LEU A 246 30.31 -31.26 -10.34
C LEU A 246 30.29 -30.20 -11.47
N GLN A 247 30.17 -28.92 -11.11
CA GLN A 247 30.16 -27.78 -12.02
C GLN A 247 31.53 -27.07 -12.16
N GLU A 248 32.63 -27.63 -11.64
CA GLU A 248 34.02 -27.06 -11.68
C GLU A 248 34.53 -26.71 -13.10
N LYS A 249 33.97 -27.32 -14.14
CA LYS A 249 34.32 -27.06 -15.56
C LYS A 249 33.64 -25.82 -16.15
N LEU A 250 32.57 -25.34 -15.52
CA LEU A 250 31.89 -24.10 -15.89
C LEU A 250 32.51 -22.93 -15.11
N PRO A 251 32.39 -21.67 -15.57
CA PRO A 251 32.76 -20.52 -14.75
C PRO A 251 31.95 -20.54 -13.45
N ALA A 252 32.62 -20.31 -12.31
CA ALA A 252 31.95 -20.18 -11.02
C ALA A 252 31.05 -18.92 -10.98
N LEU A 253 30.02 -18.93 -10.14
CA LEU A 253 28.95 -17.92 -10.19
C LEU A 253 29.44 -16.49 -9.87
N ASP A 254 30.44 -16.37 -9.01
CA ASP A 254 31.18 -15.13 -8.72
C ASP A 254 31.80 -14.48 -9.98
N LYS A 255 32.22 -15.29 -10.96
CA LYS A 255 32.78 -14.82 -12.24
C LYS A 255 31.73 -14.23 -13.20
N PHE A 256 30.45 -14.27 -12.83
CA PHE A 256 29.38 -13.49 -13.45
C PHE A 256 29.01 -12.31 -12.52
N PRO A 257 29.74 -11.18 -12.56
CA PRO A 257 29.52 -10.05 -11.65
C PRO A 257 28.15 -9.40 -11.84
N GLU A 258 27.59 -9.47 -13.04
CA GLU A 258 26.25 -8.95 -13.38
C GLU A 258 25.16 -10.04 -13.34
N ARG A 259 25.30 -11.13 -12.57
CA ARG A 259 24.28 -12.20 -12.54
C ARG A 259 22.99 -11.83 -11.83
N PHE A 260 22.99 -10.75 -11.05
CA PHE A 260 21.80 -10.20 -10.39
C PHE A 260 21.41 -8.87 -11.03
N VAL A 261 20.15 -8.74 -11.43
CA VAL A 261 19.59 -7.46 -11.93
C VAL A 261 19.18 -6.59 -10.74
N ASP A 262 19.50 -5.29 -10.77
CA ASP A 262 19.18 -4.40 -9.66
C ASP A 262 17.65 -4.27 -9.42
N ARG A 263 17.26 -4.46 -8.16
CA ARG A 263 15.87 -4.43 -7.67
C ARG A 263 15.11 -3.18 -8.10
N GLU A 264 15.73 -2.01 -8.05
CA GLU A 264 15.06 -0.75 -8.35
C GLU A 264 15.00 -0.50 -9.86
N LEU A 265 15.92 -1.05 -10.67
CA LEU A 265 15.87 -0.99 -12.13
C LEU A 265 14.83 -1.95 -12.73
N THR A 266 14.78 -3.20 -12.27
CA THR A 266 13.78 -4.18 -12.73
C THR A 266 12.35 -3.79 -12.31
N TRP A 267 12.18 -2.97 -11.25
CA TRP A 267 10.89 -2.31 -10.97
C TRP A 267 10.49 -1.28 -12.06
N ILE A 268 11.43 -0.47 -12.54
CA ILE A 268 11.16 0.45 -13.67
C ILE A 268 10.73 -0.35 -14.91
N ASP A 269 11.33 -1.52 -15.13
CA ASP A 269 10.99 -2.41 -16.23
C ASP A 269 9.65 -3.14 -16.04
N PHE A 270 9.18 -3.33 -14.80
CA PHE A 270 7.77 -3.62 -14.50
C PHE A 270 6.86 -2.47 -14.93
N ASN A 271 7.12 -1.23 -14.49
CA ASN A 271 6.24 -0.11 -14.83
C ASN A 271 6.24 0.21 -16.34
N LYS A 272 7.35 -0.05 -17.06
CA LYS A 272 7.38 -0.02 -18.54
C LYS A 272 6.34 -0.95 -19.17
N ARG A 273 6.18 -2.18 -18.66
CA ARG A 273 5.20 -3.16 -19.15
C ARG A 273 3.75 -2.74 -18.85
N VAL A 274 3.52 -1.95 -17.79
CA VAL A 274 2.23 -1.28 -17.52
C VAL A 274 1.93 -0.20 -18.56
N LEU A 275 2.94 0.60 -18.98
CA LEU A 275 2.77 1.58 -20.05
C LEU A 275 2.47 0.91 -21.41
N GLU A 276 3.04 -0.26 -21.68
CA GLU A 276 2.79 -1.06 -22.89
C GLU A 276 1.35 -1.59 -22.99
N GLN A 277 0.59 -1.65 -21.89
CA GLN A 277 -0.86 -1.88 -21.93
C GLN A 277 -1.62 -0.67 -22.49
N ALA A 278 -1.24 0.55 -22.11
CA ALA A 278 -1.86 1.77 -22.67
C ALA A 278 -1.54 1.95 -24.18
N GLN A 279 -0.44 1.38 -24.66
CA GLN A 279 -0.07 1.34 -26.08
C GLN A 279 -0.96 0.37 -26.89
N ASP A 280 -1.61 -0.59 -26.25
CA ASP A 280 -2.40 -1.63 -26.91
C ASP A 280 -3.73 -1.07 -27.45
N ARG A 281 -3.86 -1.02 -28.78
CA ARG A 281 -5.06 -0.53 -29.48
C ARG A 281 -6.19 -1.56 -29.59
N SER A 282 -5.98 -2.81 -29.18
CA SER A 282 -7.08 -3.77 -28.98
C SER A 282 -7.92 -3.44 -27.74
N LEU A 283 -7.32 -2.74 -26.76
CA LEU A 283 -7.97 -2.41 -25.51
C LEU A 283 -8.92 -1.20 -25.63
N PRO A 284 -10.08 -1.22 -24.96
CA PRO A 284 -11.01 -0.09 -24.93
C PRO A 284 -10.36 1.20 -24.42
N VAL A 285 -10.75 2.37 -24.95
CA VAL A 285 -9.96 3.60 -24.73
C VAL A 285 -9.91 4.08 -23.27
N LEU A 286 -10.97 3.88 -22.45
CA LEU A 286 -10.90 4.21 -21.02
C LEU A 286 -10.07 3.18 -20.24
N THR A 287 -10.02 1.91 -20.68
CA THR A 287 -9.03 0.94 -20.17
C THR A 287 -7.60 1.42 -20.46
N ARG A 288 -7.32 1.96 -21.66
CA ARG A 288 -6.00 2.52 -22.00
C ARG A 288 -5.66 3.75 -21.17
N ALA A 289 -6.61 4.66 -20.96
CA ALA A 289 -6.46 5.82 -20.08
C ALA A 289 -6.25 5.41 -18.60
N TRP A 290 -6.89 4.33 -18.15
CA TRP A 290 -6.67 3.74 -16.83
C TRP A 290 -5.26 3.16 -16.68
N PHE A 291 -4.69 2.51 -17.70
CA PHE A 291 -3.27 2.09 -17.66
C PHE A 291 -2.29 3.26 -17.62
N LEU A 292 -2.60 4.40 -18.24
CA LEU A 292 -1.83 5.64 -18.04
C LEU A 292 -1.92 6.13 -16.59
N SER A 293 -3.11 6.07 -15.97
CA SER A 293 -3.31 6.40 -14.56
C SER A 293 -2.49 5.50 -13.63
N ILE A 294 -2.57 4.18 -13.82
CA ILE A 294 -1.77 3.19 -13.07
C ILE A 294 -0.28 3.53 -13.20
N PHE A 295 0.24 3.74 -14.41
CA PHE A 295 1.67 4.05 -14.62
C PHE A 295 2.14 5.26 -13.79
N SER A 296 1.35 6.35 -13.76
CA SER A 296 1.68 7.55 -12.97
C SER A 296 1.67 7.26 -11.46
N SER A 297 0.61 6.65 -10.94
CA SER A 297 0.49 6.36 -9.50
C SER A 297 1.55 5.37 -9.02
N ASN A 298 1.88 4.35 -9.82
CA ASN A 298 3.02 3.44 -9.59
C ASN A 298 4.34 4.23 -9.45
N LEU A 299 4.58 5.19 -10.34
CA LEU A 299 5.80 6.00 -10.36
C LEU A 299 5.82 7.03 -9.22
N ASP A 300 4.66 7.48 -8.75
CA ASP A 300 4.53 8.28 -7.53
C ASP A 300 5.00 7.50 -6.31
N GLU A 301 4.44 6.32 -6.04
CA GLU A 301 4.87 5.50 -4.88
C GLU A 301 6.36 5.15 -4.96
N PHE A 302 6.86 4.79 -6.16
CA PHE A 302 8.28 4.54 -6.37
C PHE A 302 9.16 5.72 -5.95
N TYR A 303 8.77 6.94 -6.32
CA TYR A 303 9.51 8.13 -5.92
C TYR A 303 9.33 8.45 -4.43
N MET A 304 8.11 8.37 -3.89
CA MET A 304 7.80 8.65 -2.48
C MET A 304 8.52 7.73 -1.51
N VAL A 305 8.85 6.51 -1.93
CA VAL A 305 9.43 5.47 -1.06
C VAL A 305 10.84 5.08 -1.49
N ARG A 306 11.02 4.51 -2.69
CA ARG A 306 12.31 3.92 -3.12
C ARG A 306 13.35 4.98 -3.41
N VAL A 307 13.01 5.96 -4.25
CA VAL A 307 13.93 7.07 -4.57
C VAL A 307 14.19 7.92 -3.33
N ALA A 308 13.20 8.10 -2.46
CA ALA A 308 13.37 8.73 -1.16
C ALA A 308 14.35 7.98 -0.24
N GLY A 309 14.20 6.67 -0.06
CA GLY A 309 15.12 5.83 0.72
C GLY A 309 16.54 5.79 0.13
N LEU A 310 16.66 5.73 -1.19
CA LEU A 310 17.94 5.79 -1.91
C LEU A 310 18.65 7.13 -1.68
N LYS A 311 17.95 8.26 -1.85
CA LYS A 311 18.47 9.61 -1.58
C LYS A 311 18.87 9.81 -0.12
N ARG A 312 18.12 9.25 0.84
CA ARG A 312 18.49 9.28 2.27
C ARG A 312 19.78 8.51 2.55
N ARG A 313 19.94 7.30 1.99
CA ARG A 313 21.18 6.51 2.10
C ARG A 313 22.39 7.25 1.53
N ILE A 314 22.27 7.82 0.33
CA ILE A 314 23.33 8.64 -0.30
C ILE A 314 23.69 9.85 0.58
N ALA A 315 22.70 10.56 1.12
CA ALA A 315 22.92 11.72 1.99
C ALA A 315 23.55 11.37 3.35
N ALA A 316 23.43 10.12 3.80
CA ALA A 316 24.09 9.59 4.99
C ALA A 316 25.48 8.98 4.69
N GLY A 317 25.95 9.01 3.44
CA GLY A 317 27.20 8.36 3.02
C GLY A 317 27.11 6.82 2.89
N ILE A 318 25.93 6.24 3.10
CA ILE A 318 25.70 4.79 3.09
C ILE A 318 25.49 4.34 1.64
N THR A 319 26.59 4.17 0.90
CA THR A 319 26.57 3.72 -0.50
C THR A 319 27.35 2.41 -0.73
N PRO A 320 27.03 1.31 -0.03
CA PRO A 320 27.60 0.00 -0.36
C PRO A 320 27.16 -0.42 -1.75
N VAL A 321 28.06 -1.08 -2.48
CA VAL A 321 27.74 -1.77 -3.74
C VAL A 321 26.86 -2.97 -3.41
N ARG A 322 25.79 -3.17 -4.18
CA ARG A 322 24.87 -4.31 -4.02
C ARG A 322 25.31 -5.51 -4.86
N ALA A 323 24.63 -6.65 -4.68
CA ALA A 323 24.79 -7.83 -5.53
C ALA A 323 24.62 -7.56 -7.04
N SER A 324 23.94 -6.47 -7.42
CA SER A 324 23.83 -5.96 -8.79
C SER A 324 25.10 -5.30 -9.36
N GLY A 325 26.19 -5.20 -8.58
CA GLY A 325 27.44 -4.54 -8.96
C GLY A 325 27.37 -3.00 -8.97
N LEU A 326 26.22 -2.40 -8.67
CA LEU A 326 25.98 -0.96 -8.70
C LEU A 326 26.01 -0.32 -7.31
N ASP A 327 26.52 0.91 -7.23
CA ASP A 327 26.37 1.80 -6.08
C ASP A 327 25.03 2.58 -6.09
N ALA A 328 24.70 3.18 -4.95
CA ALA A 328 23.43 3.88 -4.77
C ALA A 328 23.23 5.11 -5.69
N LYS A 329 24.30 5.82 -6.09
CA LYS A 329 24.26 6.97 -7.01
C LYS A 329 24.06 6.49 -8.44
N GLN A 330 24.81 5.46 -8.87
CA GLN A 330 24.65 4.84 -10.18
C GLN A 330 23.20 4.35 -10.39
N VAL A 331 22.62 3.70 -9.39
CA VAL A 331 21.21 3.29 -9.40
C VAL A 331 20.27 4.51 -9.49
N LEU A 332 20.52 5.60 -8.75
CA LEU A 332 19.71 6.82 -8.79
C LEU A 332 19.75 7.52 -10.18
N GLU A 333 20.91 7.59 -10.80
CA GLU A 333 21.12 8.16 -12.13
C GLU A 333 20.39 7.34 -13.21
N LEU A 334 20.54 6.00 -13.16
CA LEU A 334 19.87 5.08 -14.08
C LEU A 334 18.35 5.09 -13.90
N ILE A 335 17.84 5.09 -12.67
CA ILE A 335 16.41 5.30 -12.36
C ILE A 335 15.92 6.59 -13.01
N THR A 336 16.60 7.71 -12.75
CA THR A 336 16.14 9.04 -13.17
C THR A 336 16.15 9.17 -14.70
N SER A 337 17.18 8.60 -15.35
CA SER A 337 17.28 8.52 -16.82
C SER A 337 16.16 7.69 -17.45
N ARG A 338 15.87 6.49 -16.91
CA ARG A 338 14.77 5.63 -17.41
C ARG A 338 13.40 6.25 -17.12
N ALA A 339 13.16 6.76 -15.92
CA ALA A 339 11.89 7.35 -15.49
C ALA A 339 11.52 8.57 -16.35
N LYS A 340 12.46 9.48 -16.65
CA LYS A 340 12.20 10.62 -17.54
C LYS A 340 11.81 10.20 -18.95
N LYS A 341 12.49 9.19 -19.52
CA LYS A 341 12.15 8.63 -20.84
C LYS A 341 10.74 8.03 -20.87
N LEU A 342 10.37 7.25 -19.85
CA LEU A 342 9.04 6.64 -19.77
C LEU A 342 7.93 7.68 -19.52
N THR A 343 8.21 8.72 -18.72
CA THR A 343 7.26 9.83 -18.49
C THR A 343 7.01 10.63 -19.77
N ALA A 344 8.06 10.90 -20.55
CA ALA A 344 7.92 11.54 -21.87
C ALA A 344 7.10 10.68 -22.84
N ALA A 345 7.38 9.37 -22.91
CA ALA A 345 6.63 8.43 -23.74
C ALA A 345 5.16 8.28 -23.29
N GLN A 346 4.88 8.36 -21.99
CA GLN A 346 3.51 8.39 -21.45
C GLN A 346 2.76 9.65 -21.91
N ALA A 347 3.39 10.82 -21.81
CA ALA A 347 2.79 12.07 -22.25
C ALA A 347 2.55 12.09 -23.77
N GLU A 348 3.50 11.60 -24.57
CA GLU A 348 3.34 11.47 -26.03
C GLU A 348 2.17 10.54 -26.39
N LEU A 349 2.11 9.35 -25.78
CA LEU A 349 1.03 8.38 -25.96
C LEU A 349 -0.35 8.93 -25.54
N PHE A 350 -0.39 9.75 -24.49
CA PHE A 350 -1.61 10.43 -24.08
C PHE A 350 -2.08 11.44 -25.13
N GLN A 351 -1.21 12.38 -25.54
CA GLN A 351 -1.60 13.47 -26.44
C GLN A 351 -1.86 13.01 -27.89
N ASN A 352 -1.09 12.04 -28.39
CA ASN A 352 -1.09 11.66 -29.81
C ASN A 352 -1.99 10.46 -30.15
N ASP A 353 -2.48 9.72 -29.15
CA ASP A 353 -3.28 8.51 -29.35
C ASP A 353 -4.48 8.43 -28.40
N VAL A 354 -4.27 8.36 -27.09
CA VAL A 354 -5.35 8.08 -26.13
C VAL A 354 -6.35 9.25 -26.04
N ARG A 355 -5.90 10.51 -25.90
CA ARG A 355 -6.78 11.69 -25.86
C ARG A 355 -7.55 11.89 -27.19
N PRO A 356 -6.93 11.77 -28.38
CA PRO A 356 -7.67 11.74 -29.65
C PRO A 356 -8.70 10.61 -29.74
N ALA A 357 -8.38 9.39 -29.29
CA ALA A 357 -9.32 8.27 -29.28
C ALA A 357 -10.49 8.48 -28.29
N MET A 358 -10.25 9.14 -27.15
CA MET A 358 -11.31 9.56 -26.22
C MET A 358 -12.24 10.60 -26.87
N ALA A 359 -11.69 11.58 -27.59
CA ALA A 359 -12.49 12.57 -28.31
C ALA A 359 -13.35 11.91 -29.41
N GLN A 360 -12.81 10.95 -30.16
CA GLN A 360 -13.57 10.13 -31.13
C GLN A 360 -14.68 9.30 -30.47
N ALA A 361 -14.46 8.86 -29.22
CA ALA A 361 -15.46 8.18 -28.38
C ALA A 361 -16.52 9.13 -27.77
N GLY A 362 -16.45 10.43 -28.04
CA GLY A 362 -17.39 11.44 -27.50
C GLY A 362 -17.07 11.87 -26.07
N ILE A 363 -15.80 11.80 -25.67
CA ILE A 363 -15.24 12.16 -24.36
C ILE A 363 -14.09 13.14 -24.57
N GLU A 364 -14.41 14.43 -24.64
CA GLU A 364 -13.43 15.49 -24.92
C GLU A 364 -12.78 16.00 -23.63
N ILE A 365 -11.44 16.07 -23.57
CA ILE A 365 -10.71 16.89 -22.59
C ILE A 365 -10.36 18.21 -23.28
N THR A 366 -11.11 19.26 -22.96
CA THR A 366 -11.13 20.55 -23.65
C THR A 366 -10.35 21.64 -22.89
N ASP A 367 -10.16 22.80 -23.53
CA ASP A 367 -9.50 23.98 -22.95
C ASP A 367 -10.43 25.21 -22.92
N TRP A 368 -10.06 26.26 -22.16
CA TRP A 368 -10.93 27.43 -22.04
C TRP A 368 -11.16 28.19 -23.36
N LYS A 369 -10.24 28.07 -24.33
CA LYS A 369 -10.29 28.78 -25.63
C LYS A 369 -11.30 28.12 -26.58
N SER A 370 -11.47 26.80 -26.44
CA SER A 370 -12.37 25.95 -27.23
C SER A 370 -13.84 26.07 -26.82
N LEU A 371 -14.11 26.48 -25.57
CA LEU A 371 -15.46 26.72 -25.06
C LEU A 371 -16.20 27.86 -25.78
N ASN A 372 -17.51 27.71 -25.95
CA ASN A 372 -18.41 28.78 -26.38
C ASN A 372 -18.77 29.73 -25.22
N GLN A 373 -19.41 30.86 -25.51
CA GLN A 373 -19.69 31.89 -24.49
C GLN A 373 -20.68 31.41 -23.40
N GLU A 374 -21.67 30.60 -23.74
CA GLU A 374 -22.65 30.09 -22.76
C GLU A 374 -21.99 29.08 -21.80
N GLU A 375 -21.09 28.24 -22.30
CA GLU A 375 -20.27 27.33 -21.48
C GLU A 375 -19.35 28.12 -20.54
N ARG A 376 -18.68 29.17 -21.05
CA ARG A 376 -17.84 30.07 -20.25
C ARG A 376 -18.65 30.76 -19.15
N ASP A 377 -19.80 31.35 -19.47
CA ASP A 377 -20.65 32.04 -18.49
C ASP A 377 -21.13 31.10 -17.37
N LYS A 378 -21.44 29.83 -17.71
CA LYS A 378 -21.76 28.78 -16.73
C LYS A 378 -20.54 28.34 -15.91
N LEU A 379 -19.36 28.23 -16.50
CA LEU A 379 -18.13 27.86 -15.80
C LEU A 379 -17.57 28.99 -14.92
N THR A 380 -17.70 30.25 -15.31
CA THR A 380 -17.45 31.42 -14.44
C THR A 380 -18.42 31.44 -13.26
N ARG A 381 -19.68 31.05 -13.46
CA ARG A 381 -20.64 30.86 -12.37
C ARG A 381 -20.23 29.70 -11.44
N TYR A 382 -19.83 28.56 -11.99
CA TYR A 382 -19.28 27.44 -11.21
C TYR A 382 -18.05 27.86 -10.40
N PHE A 383 -17.07 28.53 -11.02
CA PHE A 383 -15.90 29.07 -10.34
C PHE A 383 -16.29 29.95 -9.15
N ARG A 384 -17.12 30.97 -9.37
CA ARG A 384 -17.50 31.94 -8.33
C ARG A 384 -18.27 31.33 -7.15
N TYR A 385 -19.08 30.30 -7.36
CA TYR A 385 -19.92 29.71 -6.32
C TYR A 385 -19.43 28.37 -5.74
N ARG A 386 -18.48 27.68 -6.39
CA ARG A 386 -17.95 26.37 -5.93
C ARG A 386 -16.44 26.36 -5.72
N VAL A 387 -15.67 26.99 -6.62
CA VAL A 387 -14.20 26.90 -6.61
C VAL A 387 -13.58 28.03 -5.79
N TYR A 388 -13.88 29.28 -6.12
CA TYR A 388 -13.34 30.47 -5.46
C TYR A 388 -13.46 30.46 -3.92
N PRO A 389 -14.59 30.02 -3.30
CA PRO A 389 -14.72 30.00 -1.84
C PRO A 389 -13.80 29.00 -1.10
N VAL A 390 -13.20 28.03 -1.81
CA VAL A 390 -12.28 27.03 -1.23
C VAL A 390 -10.82 27.21 -1.68
N LEU A 391 -10.54 28.21 -2.54
CA LEU A 391 -9.16 28.57 -2.88
C LEU A 391 -8.54 29.46 -1.81
N THR A 392 -7.23 29.32 -1.60
CA THR A 392 -6.44 30.22 -0.76
C THR A 392 -5.14 30.53 -1.48
N PRO A 393 -5.02 31.70 -2.15
CA PRO A 393 -3.78 32.11 -2.80
C PRO A 393 -2.73 32.51 -1.75
N LEU A 394 -1.52 31.98 -1.88
CA LEU A 394 -0.39 32.24 -0.99
C LEU A 394 0.70 33.02 -1.73
N ALA A 395 0.75 34.33 -1.53
CA ALA A 395 1.83 35.18 -2.04
C ALA A 395 3.13 34.98 -1.23
N VAL A 396 4.28 35.22 -1.87
CA VAL A 396 5.62 35.06 -1.28
C VAL A 396 6.41 36.36 -1.36
N ASP A 397 6.80 36.87 -0.21
CA ASP A 397 7.52 38.13 -0.01
C ASP A 397 8.44 38.03 1.25
N PRO A 398 9.14 39.10 1.70
CA PRO A 398 10.01 39.03 2.88
C PRO A 398 9.30 38.75 4.22
N SER A 399 8.00 39.03 4.32
CA SER A 399 7.15 38.74 5.49
C SER A 399 6.43 37.40 5.36
N HIS A 400 6.10 37.00 4.13
CA HIS A 400 5.43 35.74 3.81
C HIS A 400 6.41 34.76 3.13
N PRO A 401 7.08 33.86 3.89
CA PRO A 401 8.05 32.94 3.32
C PRO A 401 7.40 31.94 2.35
N PHE A 402 8.23 31.29 1.52
CA PHE A 402 7.76 30.33 0.52
C PHE A 402 6.98 29.18 1.20
N PRO A 403 5.72 28.92 0.80
CA PRO A 403 4.84 28.03 1.54
C PRO A 403 5.26 26.56 1.40
N TYR A 404 4.87 25.77 2.39
CA TYR A 404 4.91 24.32 2.26
C TYR A 404 3.97 23.87 1.13
N ILE A 405 4.53 23.14 0.16
CA ILE A 405 3.80 22.50 -0.95
C ILE A 405 3.51 21.04 -0.59
N SER A 406 2.24 20.65 -0.56
CA SER A 406 1.81 19.27 -0.24
C SER A 406 2.29 18.27 -1.28
N GLY A 407 2.70 17.08 -0.83
CA GLY A 407 2.98 15.95 -1.72
C GLY A 407 1.78 15.61 -2.60
N LEU A 408 2.05 15.17 -3.83
CA LEU A 408 1.12 14.77 -4.90
C LEU A 408 0.07 15.81 -5.34
N SER A 409 -0.05 16.95 -4.65
CA SER A 409 -1.00 17.99 -5.02
C SER A 409 -0.61 18.73 -6.31
N LEU A 410 -1.61 19.08 -7.11
CA LEU A 410 -1.48 20.04 -8.20
C LEU A 410 -1.52 21.48 -7.67
N ASN A 411 -0.66 22.32 -8.22
CA ASN A 411 -0.48 23.70 -7.80
C ASN A 411 -0.28 24.59 -9.03
N LEU A 412 -0.80 25.82 -8.98
CA LEU A 412 -0.41 26.89 -9.91
C LEU A 412 0.69 27.73 -9.27
N ALA A 413 1.83 27.85 -9.96
CA ALA A 413 2.84 28.87 -9.73
C ALA A 413 2.47 30.09 -10.57
N VAL A 414 2.20 31.23 -9.92
CA VAL A 414 1.74 32.46 -10.57
C VAL A 414 2.75 33.57 -10.31
N MET A 415 3.23 34.22 -11.37
CA MET A 415 4.06 35.42 -11.27
C MET A 415 3.20 36.67 -11.40
N LEU A 416 3.26 37.53 -10.39
CA LEU A 416 2.44 38.73 -10.27
C LEU A 416 3.33 39.98 -10.25
N ARG A 417 3.13 40.91 -11.18
CA ARG A 417 3.77 42.22 -11.15
C ARG A 417 2.87 43.21 -10.42
N ASN A 418 3.44 43.94 -9.47
CA ASN A 418 2.73 45.01 -8.77
C ASN A 418 2.78 46.31 -9.61
N PRO A 419 1.66 46.81 -10.18
CA PRO A 419 1.72 47.90 -11.16
C PRO A 419 2.24 49.25 -10.61
N ARG A 420 2.21 49.44 -9.28
CA ARG A 420 2.68 50.68 -8.63
C ARG A 420 4.18 50.69 -8.33
N SER A 421 4.82 49.52 -8.23
CA SER A 421 6.22 49.39 -7.83
C SER A 421 7.09 48.64 -8.83
N GLY A 422 6.50 48.06 -9.87
CA GLY A 422 7.19 47.26 -10.89
C GLY A 422 7.76 45.93 -10.40
N LYS A 423 7.59 45.60 -9.11
CA LYS A 423 8.15 44.39 -8.49
C LYS A 423 7.33 43.15 -8.83
N ASN A 424 8.03 42.10 -9.26
CA ASN A 424 7.47 40.77 -9.41
C ASN A 424 7.41 40.05 -8.04
N HIS A 425 6.32 39.36 -7.80
CA HIS A 425 6.04 38.51 -6.64
C HIS A 425 5.66 37.13 -7.15
N PHE A 426 6.04 36.08 -6.42
CA PHE A 426 5.55 34.73 -6.68
C PHE A 426 4.32 34.49 -5.81
N ALA A 427 3.30 33.84 -6.36
CA ALA A 427 2.17 33.32 -5.60
C ALA A 427 1.88 31.87 -5.97
N ARG A 428 1.40 31.10 -4.99
CA ARG A 428 0.99 29.70 -5.16
C ARG A 428 -0.49 29.55 -4.87
N ILE A 429 -1.19 28.85 -5.74
CA ILE A 429 -2.55 28.35 -5.48
C ILE A 429 -2.45 26.82 -5.43
N LYS A 430 -3.00 26.19 -4.39
CA LYS A 430 -3.26 24.74 -4.40
C LYS A 430 -4.58 24.49 -5.11
N LEU A 431 -4.68 23.48 -5.97
CA LEU A 431 -5.99 22.97 -6.36
C LEU A 431 -6.62 22.20 -5.17
N PRO A 432 -7.92 22.34 -4.91
CA PRO A 432 -8.57 21.68 -3.78
C PRO A 432 -8.96 20.24 -4.13
N ASP A 433 -8.39 19.26 -3.44
CA ASP A 433 -8.69 17.81 -3.63
C ASP A 433 -10.11 17.42 -3.18
N SER A 434 -10.91 18.39 -2.72
CA SER A 434 -12.33 18.26 -2.39
C SER A 434 -13.28 18.59 -3.56
N LEU A 435 -12.75 18.94 -4.73
CA LEU A 435 -13.48 19.12 -5.98
C LEU A 435 -12.92 18.15 -7.04
N PRO A 436 -13.75 17.63 -7.97
CA PRO A 436 -13.25 16.82 -9.08
C PRO A 436 -12.32 17.66 -9.95
N ARG A 437 -11.19 17.07 -10.39
CA ARG A 437 -10.28 17.77 -11.29
C ARG A 437 -10.87 17.90 -12.69
N PHE A 438 -11.54 16.87 -13.20
CA PHE A 438 -12.17 16.91 -14.51
C PHE A 438 -13.62 17.41 -14.41
N VAL A 439 -13.77 18.74 -14.47
CA VAL A 439 -15.07 19.42 -14.36
C VAL A 439 -15.87 19.20 -15.65
N GLN A 440 -17.07 18.62 -15.54
CA GLN A 440 -17.98 18.48 -16.68
C GLN A 440 -18.46 19.85 -17.16
N VAL A 441 -18.34 20.11 -18.46
CA VAL A 441 -18.70 21.39 -19.07
C VAL A 441 -20.23 21.53 -19.10
N PRO A 442 -20.84 22.59 -18.53
CA PRO A 442 -22.29 22.62 -18.37
C PRO A 442 -23.09 22.85 -19.67
N GLY A 443 -23.94 21.88 -20.03
CA GLY A 443 -24.52 21.68 -21.37
C GLY A 443 -23.87 20.54 -22.18
N ARG A 444 -22.76 19.98 -21.69
CA ARG A 444 -21.98 18.86 -22.26
C ARG A 444 -21.60 17.84 -21.17
N GLU A 445 -22.49 17.65 -20.20
CA GLU A 445 -22.36 16.68 -19.10
C GLU A 445 -22.49 15.22 -19.58
N LEU A 446 -22.11 14.27 -18.72
CA LEU A 446 -22.32 12.85 -18.96
C LEU A 446 -23.83 12.53 -18.98
N THR A 447 -24.32 12.11 -20.14
CA THR A 447 -25.70 11.64 -20.32
C THR A 447 -25.72 10.27 -21.00
N ASN A 448 -26.88 9.62 -20.97
CA ASN A 448 -27.14 8.34 -21.66
C ASN A 448 -27.44 8.51 -23.16
N ALA A 449 -27.37 9.74 -23.69
CA ALA A 449 -27.57 10.02 -25.11
C ALA A 449 -26.38 9.48 -25.95
N LYS A 450 -26.68 9.08 -27.19
CA LYS A 450 -25.70 8.59 -28.17
C LYS A 450 -25.91 9.27 -29.53
N PRO A 451 -24.86 9.73 -30.23
CA PRO A 451 -23.45 9.74 -29.83
C PRO A 451 -23.20 10.58 -28.57
N ARG A 452 -22.14 10.24 -27.82
CA ARG A 452 -21.78 10.97 -26.60
C ARG A 452 -21.16 12.32 -26.96
N ASN A 453 -21.41 13.32 -26.13
CA ASN A 453 -20.86 14.68 -26.26
C ASN A 453 -20.41 15.18 -24.88
N LEU A 454 -19.71 14.32 -24.12
CA LEU A 454 -19.15 14.67 -22.82
C LEU A 454 -17.93 15.56 -23.07
N ALA A 455 -17.90 16.73 -22.44
CA ALA A 455 -16.70 17.56 -22.35
C ALA A 455 -16.27 17.76 -20.89
N LEU A 456 -14.97 17.65 -20.67
CA LEU A 456 -14.29 17.79 -19.39
C LEU A 456 -13.27 18.92 -19.53
N ILE A 457 -13.29 19.89 -18.63
CA ILE A 457 -12.25 20.92 -18.51
C ILE A 457 -11.46 20.68 -17.21
N PRO A 458 -10.11 20.64 -17.25
CA PRO A 458 -9.30 20.52 -16.05
C PRO A 458 -9.51 21.71 -15.10
N LEU A 459 -9.57 21.45 -13.79
CA LEU A 459 -9.81 22.47 -12.77
C LEU A 459 -8.72 23.56 -12.78
N GLU A 460 -7.48 23.22 -13.13
CA GLU A 460 -6.40 24.17 -13.35
C GLU A 460 -6.73 25.24 -14.41
N GLU A 461 -7.34 24.89 -15.55
CA GLU A 461 -7.74 25.83 -16.60
C GLU A 461 -8.82 26.80 -16.09
N VAL A 462 -9.81 26.27 -15.35
CA VAL A 462 -10.90 27.06 -14.77
C VAL A 462 -10.37 28.05 -13.72
N VAL A 463 -9.35 27.67 -12.94
CA VAL A 463 -8.70 28.58 -11.98
C VAL A 463 -7.76 29.56 -12.66
N ALA A 464 -6.99 29.12 -13.67
CA ALA A 464 -6.06 29.92 -14.44
C ALA A 464 -6.74 31.10 -15.15
N TYR A 465 -7.91 30.88 -15.74
CA TYR A 465 -8.66 31.95 -16.40
C TYR A 465 -9.14 33.05 -15.43
N HIS A 466 -9.42 32.71 -14.17
CA HIS A 466 -9.98 33.62 -13.16
C HIS A 466 -8.95 34.07 -12.10
N LEU A 467 -7.66 34.08 -12.44
CA LEU A 467 -6.59 34.56 -11.56
C LEU A 467 -6.75 36.05 -11.18
N ASP A 468 -7.45 36.84 -12.00
CA ASP A 468 -7.79 38.24 -11.76
C ASP A 468 -8.69 38.43 -10.52
N HIS A 469 -9.62 37.50 -10.30
CA HIS A 469 -10.50 37.47 -9.14
C HIS A 469 -9.72 37.15 -7.85
N LEU A 470 -8.63 36.38 -7.95
CA LEU A 470 -7.78 35.98 -6.82
C LEU A 470 -6.70 37.01 -6.49
N PHE A 471 -6.28 37.83 -7.45
CA PHE A 471 -5.22 38.83 -7.30
C PHE A 471 -5.64 40.24 -7.78
N PRO A 472 -6.75 40.81 -7.25
CA PRO A 472 -7.29 42.08 -7.71
C PRO A 472 -6.28 43.23 -7.58
N GLY A 473 -6.03 43.93 -8.70
CA GLY A 473 -5.10 45.06 -8.76
C GLY A 473 -3.62 44.67 -8.94
N MET A 474 -3.31 43.39 -9.07
CA MET A 474 -2.01 42.90 -9.55
C MET A 474 -2.10 42.56 -11.05
N GLU A 475 -0.95 42.61 -11.73
CA GLU A 475 -0.83 42.15 -13.12
C GLU A 475 -0.30 40.71 -13.14
N ILE A 476 -1.01 39.80 -13.81
CA ILE A 476 -0.57 38.41 -14.00
C ILE A 476 0.42 38.39 -15.17
N VAL A 477 1.66 37.99 -14.91
CA VAL A 477 2.75 37.96 -15.90
C VAL A 477 2.80 36.60 -16.61
N GLU A 478 2.81 35.52 -15.83
CA GLU A 478 2.85 34.14 -16.28
C GLU A 478 2.28 33.24 -15.17
N HIS A 479 1.77 32.06 -15.53
CA HIS A 479 1.26 31.07 -14.61
C HIS A 479 1.50 29.66 -15.17
N HIS A 480 1.85 28.71 -14.30
CA HIS A 480 2.26 27.36 -14.69
C HIS A 480 1.77 26.31 -13.68
N VAL A 481 1.31 25.16 -14.16
CA VAL A 481 1.00 24.00 -13.33
C VAL A 481 2.29 23.31 -12.88
N PHE A 482 2.36 22.96 -11.60
CA PHE A 482 3.42 22.13 -11.03
C PHE A 482 2.93 21.21 -9.92
N ARG A 483 3.68 20.14 -9.65
CA ARG A 483 3.39 19.11 -8.65
C ARG A 483 4.69 18.62 -8.01
N VAL A 484 4.64 18.17 -6.75
CA VAL A 484 5.82 17.67 -6.04
C VAL A 484 5.57 16.30 -5.43
N THR A 485 6.52 15.39 -5.60
CA THR A 485 6.55 14.11 -4.87
C THR A 485 7.45 14.28 -3.64
N ARG A 486 7.03 13.75 -2.48
CA ARG A 486 7.78 13.83 -1.21
C ARG A 486 8.08 12.45 -0.65
N ASN A 487 9.11 12.35 0.20
CA ASN A 487 9.28 11.16 1.04
C ASN A 487 8.07 11.00 1.96
N GLU A 488 7.43 9.84 1.95
CA GLU A 488 6.33 9.48 2.87
C GLU A 488 6.61 8.23 3.72
N ASN A 489 7.84 7.69 3.67
CA ASN A 489 8.17 6.49 4.44
C ASN A 489 8.12 6.76 5.96
N LEU A 490 7.30 6.00 6.67
CA LEU A 490 7.25 5.93 8.13
C LEU A 490 8.31 4.93 8.63
N GLU A 491 9.28 5.44 9.38
CA GLU A 491 10.21 4.64 10.18
C GLU A 491 9.89 4.87 11.66
N VAL A 492 9.36 3.84 12.31
CA VAL A 492 9.02 3.83 13.74
C VAL A 492 9.96 2.85 14.41
N GLU A 493 10.91 3.38 15.18
CA GLU A 493 11.84 2.64 16.04
C GLU A 493 11.03 1.80 17.05
N GLU A 494 11.43 0.55 17.26
CA GLU A 494 10.64 -0.42 18.05
C GLU A 494 11.03 -0.48 19.53
N ASP A 495 12.21 0.04 19.90
CA ASP A 495 12.90 -0.37 21.13
C ASP A 495 12.39 0.30 22.43
N ASP A 496 11.75 1.48 22.34
CA ASP A 496 11.39 2.33 23.50
C ASP A 496 9.86 2.54 23.71
N ALA A 497 9.01 1.76 23.02
CA ALA A 497 7.56 1.98 23.03
C ALA A 497 6.75 0.89 23.76
N GLU A 498 6.45 1.09 25.05
CA GLU A 498 5.48 0.27 25.81
C GLU A 498 4.06 0.22 25.18
N ASN A 499 3.76 1.14 24.23
CA ASN A 499 2.56 1.09 23.42
C ASN A 499 2.86 1.50 21.95
N LEU A 500 3.07 0.48 21.10
CA LEU A 500 3.32 0.64 19.66
C LEU A 500 2.26 1.48 18.94
N LEU A 501 0.99 1.34 19.32
CA LEU A 501 -0.13 2.06 18.69
C LEU A 501 0.00 3.58 18.91
N THR A 502 0.34 4.00 20.13
CA THR A 502 0.58 5.42 20.45
C THR A 502 1.85 5.97 19.79
N ALA A 503 2.88 5.15 19.61
CA ALA A 503 4.07 5.53 18.84
C ALA A 503 3.73 5.79 17.36
N MET A 504 2.90 4.93 16.75
CA MET A 504 2.44 5.10 15.37
C MET A 504 1.54 6.33 15.18
N GLU A 505 0.61 6.62 16.10
CA GLU A 505 -0.21 7.85 16.07
C GLU A 505 0.66 9.12 16.04
N LYS A 506 1.77 9.13 16.78
CA LYS A 506 2.71 10.25 16.86
C LYS A 506 3.49 10.46 15.55
N GLU A 507 3.92 9.38 14.90
CA GLU A 507 4.73 9.45 13.67
C GLU A 507 3.87 9.68 12.40
N LEU A 508 2.62 9.20 12.39
CA LEU A 508 1.62 9.57 11.37
C LEU A 508 1.43 11.09 11.27
N GLY A 509 1.47 11.82 12.40
CA GLY A 509 1.44 13.28 12.42
C GLY A 509 2.67 13.96 11.78
N ARG A 510 3.83 13.29 11.79
CA ARG A 510 5.12 13.81 11.26
C ARG A 510 5.32 13.52 9.77
N ARG A 511 4.76 12.41 9.25
CA ARG A 511 4.80 11.98 7.83
C ARG A 511 4.61 13.12 6.82
N ARG A 512 3.72 14.08 7.15
CA ARG A 512 3.37 15.24 6.31
C ARG A 512 4.57 16.13 5.91
N PHE A 513 5.72 16.06 6.58
CA PHE A 513 6.83 17.01 6.38
C PHE A 513 8.07 16.47 5.64
N GLY A 514 7.97 15.29 5.00
CA GLY A 514 9.09 14.70 4.27
C GLY A 514 9.69 15.58 3.14
N ARG A 515 10.99 15.39 2.84
CA ARG A 515 11.72 16.14 1.79
C ARG A 515 11.10 15.90 0.40
N VAL A 516 11.21 16.88 -0.49
CA VAL A 516 10.84 16.73 -1.91
C VAL A 516 11.85 15.80 -2.59
N VAL A 517 11.37 14.95 -3.49
CA VAL A 517 12.17 13.95 -4.21
C VAL A 517 11.98 13.96 -5.74
N ARG A 518 10.89 14.59 -6.22
CA ARG A 518 10.60 14.88 -7.64
C ARG A 518 9.82 16.21 -7.73
N LEU A 519 10.10 17.01 -8.75
CA LEU A 519 9.29 18.17 -9.14
C LEU A 519 8.79 17.93 -10.57
N GLU A 520 7.48 17.98 -10.76
CA GLU A 520 6.84 17.91 -12.08
C GLU A 520 6.36 19.29 -12.47
N VAL A 521 6.66 19.70 -13.71
CA VAL A 521 6.31 21.01 -14.27
C VAL A 521 5.85 20.85 -15.71
N GLU A 522 4.93 21.72 -16.13
CA GLU A 522 4.55 21.81 -17.54
C GLU A 522 5.73 22.25 -18.43
N ASP A 523 5.70 21.88 -19.70
CA ASP A 523 6.69 22.30 -20.71
C ASP A 523 6.66 23.80 -21.04
N SER A 524 5.53 24.46 -20.79
CA SER A 524 5.34 25.91 -20.89
C SER A 524 6.11 26.73 -19.82
N ILE A 525 6.66 26.09 -18.78
CA ILE A 525 7.26 26.78 -17.62
C ILE A 525 8.46 27.67 -17.99
N SER A 526 8.44 28.93 -17.52
CA SER A 526 9.58 29.83 -17.69
C SER A 526 10.82 29.34 -16.93
N ASP A 527 12.01 29.56 -17.52
CA ASP A 527 13.29 29.24 -16.88
C ASP A 527 13.46 29.92 -15.51
N PHE A 528 12.87 31.11 -15.37
CA PHE A 528 12.83 31.86 -14.12
C PHE A 528 12.02 31.11 -13.04
N VAL A 529 10.77 30.74 -13.33
CA VAL A 529 9.90 30.02 -12.36
C VAL A 529 10.46 28.63 -12.08
N ARG A 530 10.95 27.91 -13.09
CA ARG A 530 11.62 26.61 -12.93
C ARG A 530 12.81 26.71 -11.97
N THR A 531 13.71 27.65 -12.19
CA THR A 531 14.90 27.86 -11.33
C THR A 531 14.51 28.33 -9.93
N TYR A 532 13.47 29.17 -9.82
CA TYR A 532 12.92 29.62 -8.53
C TYR A 532 12.36 28.45 -7.71
N LEU A 533 11.54 27.58 -8.32
CA LEU A 533 10.98 26.39 -7.68
C LEU A 533 12.07 25.41 -7.23
N VAL A 534 13.03 25.07 -8.10
CA VAL A 534 14.17 24.19 -7.77
C VAL A 534 14.94 24.71 -6.55
N ARG A 535 15.26 26.01 -6.53
CA ARG A 535 15.95 26.65 -5.40
C ARG A 535 15.11 26.69 -4.12
N LYS A 536 13.79 26.93 -4.22
CA LYS A 536 12.88 27.04 -3.06
C LYS A 536 12.49 25.70 -2.46
N LEU A 537 12.46 24.64 -3.26
CA LEU A 537 12.17 23.26 -2.84
C LEU A 537 13.43 22.50 -2.38
N ASN A 538 14.62 23.07 -2.59
CA ASN A 538 15.93 22.50 -2.25
C ASN A 538 16.17 21.12 -2.91
N ILE A 539 16.07 21.10 -4.24
CA ILE A 539 16.28 19.94 -5.11
C ILE A 539 17.28 20.28 -6.24
N THR A 540 17.69 19.28 -7.03
CA THR A 540 18.55 19.48 -8.22
C THR A 540 17.72 19.63 -9.50
N GLN A 541 18.37 19.94 -10.63
CA GLN A 541 17.73 19.90 -11.96
C GLN A 541 17.45 18.46 -12.45
N GLU A 542 18.17 17.46 -11.91
CA GLU A 542 17.90 16.04 -12.17
C GLU A 542 16.54 15.62 -11.61
N ASP A 543 16.08 16.26 -10.53
CA ASP A 543 14.78 16.00 -9.90
C ASP A 543 13.59 16.61 -10.68
N VAL A 544 13.85 17.41 -11.71
CA VAL A 544 12.82 18.11 -12.50
C VAL A 544 12.36 17.27 -13.69
N PHE A 545 11.08 16.97 -13.72
CA PHE A 545 10.37 16.28 -14.79
C PHE A 545 9.51 17.31 -15.52
N VAL A 546 9.79 17.49 -16.81
CA VAL A 546 9.08 18.43 -17.70
C VAL A 546 8.16 17.62 -18.60
N SER A 547 6.90 18.00 -18.76
CA SER A 547 5.94 17.28 -19.61
C SER A 547 4.82 18.19 -20.13
N PRO A 548 4.26 17.93 -21.33
CA PRO A 548 3.09 18.65 -21.83
C PRO A 548 1.89 18.60 -20.87
N ALA A 549 1.19 19.71 -20.73
CA ALA A 549 -0.05 19.78 -19.95
C ALA A 549 -1.20 18.97 -20.61
N PRO A 550 -2.09 18.31 -19.84
CA PRO A 550 -2.19 18.29 -18.39
C PRO A 550 -1.12 17.40 -17.71
N LEU A 551 -0.60 17.86 -16.57
CA LEU A 551 0.24 17.05 -15.68
C LEU A 551 -0.58 15.98 -14.94
N ASN A 552 0.09 15.15 -14.12
CA ASN A 552 -0.54 14.22 -13.18
C ASN A 552 -1.60 13.31 -13.83
N LEU A 553 -1.18 12.40 -14.72
CA LEU A 553 -2.11 11.52 -15.44
C LEU A 553 -2.72 10.40 -14.57
N SER A 554 -2.36 10.31 -13.28
CA SER A 554 -3.04 9.47 -12.28
C SER A 554 -4.54 9.78 -12.18
N ASP A 555 -4.92 11.05 -12.34
CA ASP A 555 -6.30 11.52 -12.23
C ASP A 555 -7.17 11.13 -13.44
N LEU A 556 -6.61 10.51 -14.48
CA LEU A 556 -7.41 9.85 -15.54
C LEU A 556 -8.30 8.72 -14.99
N SER A 557 -8.03 8.26 -13.76
CA SER A 557 -8.95 7.46 -12.94
C SER A 557 -10.34 8.10 -12.79
N GLU A 558 -10.44 9.41 -12.53
CA GLU A 558 -11.74 10.11 -12.45
C GLU A 558 -12.59 9.91 -13.72
N ILE A 559 -11.94 9.88 -14.89
CA ILE A 559 -12.58 9.71 -16.19
C ILE A 559 -12.89 8.24 -16.47
N HIS A 560 -12.01 7.33 -16.06
CA HIS A 560 -12.27 5.89 -16.12
C HIS A 560 -13.46 5.49 -15.25
N ASP A 561 -13.67 6.13 -14.09
CA ASP A 561 -14.69 5.69 -13.12
C ASP A 561 -16.12 6.16 -13.47
N LEU A 562 -16.26 7.12 -14.41
CA LEU A 562 -17.55 7.51 -15.04
C LEU A 562 -18.32 6.31 -15.61
N ASP A 563 -19.66 6.31 -15.57
CA ASP A 563 -20.49 5.20 -16.08
C ASP A 563 -20.58 5.16 -17.61
N ILE A 564 -19.49 4.67 -18.21
CA ILE A 564 -19.28 4.54 -19.66
C ILE A 564 -18.76 3.12 -19.96
N PRO A 565 -19.58 2.07 -19.74
CA PRO A 565 -19.13 0.68 -19.78
C PRO A 565 -18.75 0.21 -21.20
N GLU A 566 -19.15 0.90 -22.26
CA GLU A 566 -18.79 0.54 -23.64
C GLU A 566 -17.30 0.75 -23.97
N PHE A 567 -16.57 1.56 -23.19
CA PHE A 567 -15.16 1.88 -23.42
C PHE A 567 -14.21 1.35 -22.32
N LYS A 568 -14.68 0.37 -21.53
CA LYS A 568 -13.91 -0.34 -20.48
C LYS A 568 -13.88 -1.85 -20.75
N TYR A 569 -13.12 -2.61 -19.96
CA TYR A 569 -13.25 -4.07 -19.90
C TYR A 569 -14.69 -4.50 -19.60
N LYS A 570 -15.26 -5.38 -20.43
CA LYS A 570 -16.61 -5.97 -20.25
C LYS A 570 -16.77 -6.52 -18.82
N ARG A 571 -17.82 -6.11 -18.09
CA ARG A 571 -18.07 -6.52 -16.69
C ARG A 571 -18.01 -8.05 -16.56
N TYR A 572 -17.14 -8.54 -15.68
CA TYR A 572 -17.10 -9.94 -15.28
C TYR A 572 -17.89 -10.11 -13.98
N VAL A 573 -18.55 -11.25 -13.84
CA VAL A 573 -19.30 -11.64 -12.65
C VAL A 573 -18.63 -12.90 -12.14
N PRO A 574 -17.97 -12.86 -10.96
CA PRO A 574 -17.34 -14.04 -10.36
C PRO A 574 -18.36 -15.13 -10.03
N VAL A 575 -17.93 -16.39 -10.09
CA VAL A 575 -18.79 -17.56 -9.86
C VAL A 575 -18.62 -18.13 -8.44
N THR A 576 -19.64 -18.77 -7.88
CA THR A 576 -19.44 -19.57 -6.65
C THR A 576 -18.55 -20.78 -6.97
N PRO A 577 -17.52 -21.10 -6.16
CA PRO A 577 -16.69 -22.27 -6.38
C PRO A 577 -17.50 -23.57 -6.45
N ALA A 578 -17.22 -24.42 -7.45
CA ALA A 578 -17.94 -25.68 -7.68
C ALA A 578 -18.03 -26.59 -6.45
N GLY A 579 -16.98 -26.61 -5.61
CA GLY A 579 -16.96 -27.39 -4.36
C GLY A 579 -17.89 -26.87 -3.26
N ILE A 580 -18.30 -25.60 -3.28
CA ILE A 580 -19.17 -24.99 -2.26
C ILE A 580 -20.66 -25.19 -2.60
N ASN A 581 -21.02 -25.20 -3.89
CA ASN A 581 -22.42 -25.25 -4.32
C ASN A 581 -22.63 -26.17 -5.54
N PRO A 582 -22.68 -27.51 -5.36
CA PRO A 582 -22.84 -28.44 -6.48
C PRO A 582 -24.21 -28.39 -7.18
N ARG A 583 -25.27 -27.96 -6.48
CA ARG A 583 -26.66 -27.84 -6.97
C ARG A 583 -27.45 -26.82 -6.15
N GLU A 584 -28.43 -26.17 -6.77
CA GLU A 584 -29.48 -25.48 -6.02
C GLU A 584 -30.20 -26.45 -5.08
N SER A 585 -30.45 -26.00 -3.86
CA SER A 585 -30.92 -26.83 -2.74
C SER A 585 -31.86 -26.01 -1.86
N ALA A 586 -33.00 -26.61 -1.49
CA ALA A 586 -33.95 -26.01 -0.54
C ALA A 586 -33.46 -26.04 0.94
N ARG A 587 -32.23 -26.52 1.20
CA ARG A 587 -31.57 -26.46 2.51
C ARG A 587 -30.54 -25.33 2.54
N PRO A 588 -30.37 -24.62 3.68
CA PRO A 588 -29.29 -23.64 3.84
C PRO A 588 -27.92 -24.21 3.49
N ARG A 589 -27.11 -23.42 2.78
CA ARG A 589 -25.73 -23.76 2.41
C ARG A 589 -24.91 -23.97 3.68
N SER A 590 -24.10 -25.03 3.75
CA SER A 590 -23.18 -25.25 4.87
C SER A 590 -21.77 -25.45 4.35
N ILE A 591 -20.97 -24.40 4.43
CA ILE A 591 -19.59 -24.42 3.90
C ILE A 591 -18.70 -25.40 4.67
N PHE A 592 -18.97 -25.60 5.97
CA PHE A 592 -18.34 -26.64 6.79
C PHE A 592 -18.68 -28.08 6.39
N ALA A 593 -19.77 -28.31 5.65
CA ALA A 593 -20.07 -29.63 5.08
C ALA A 593 -19.23 -29.85 3.82
N ALA A 594 -19.21 -28.89 2.90
CA ALA A 594 -18.40 -28.92 1.69
C ALA A 594 -16.90 -29.15 1.98
N ILE A 595 -16.30 -28.37 2.88
CA ILE A 595 -14.89 -28.47 3.29
C ILE A 595 -14.57 -29.81 4.01
N ARG A 596 -15.60 -30.54 4.48
CA ARG A 596 -15.44 -31.87 5.07
C ARG A 596 -15.51 -33.00 4.05
N GLU A 597 -16.12 -32.77 2.89
CA GLU A 597 -16.21 -33.74 1.80
C GLU A 597 -14.93 -33.74 0.95
N HIS A 598 -14.36 -32.57 0.69
CA HIS A 598 -13.11 -32.40 -0.06
C HIS A 598 -12.43 -31.04 0.26
N ASN A 599 -11.17 -30.87 -0.15
CA ASN A 599 -10.51 -29.57 -0.10
C ASN A 599 -10.96 -28.69 -1.27
N ILE A 600 -11.12 -27.39 -1.04
CA ILE A 600 -11.62 -26.45 -2.04
C ILE A 600 -10.53 -25.45 -2.39
N LEU A 601 -10.04 -25.48 -3.63
CA LEU A 601 -9.14 -24.47 -4.18
C LEU A 601 -9.94 -23.33 -4.83
N LEU A 602 -9.89 -22.19 -4.16
CA LEU A 602 -10.39 -20.90 -4.62
C LEU A 602 -9.38 -20.25 -5.56
N HIS A 603 -9.87 -19.62 -6.64
CA HIS A 603 -9.06 -18.82 -7.56
C HIS A 603 -9.80 -17.49 -7.84
N HIS A 604 -9.50 -16.46 -7.05
CA HIS A 604 -9.99 -15.10 -7.23
C HIS A 604 -9.25 -14.41 -8.39
N PRO A 605 -9.86 -13.42 -9.08
CA PRO A 605 -11.23 -12.92 -8.89
C PRO A 605 -12.26 -13.74 -9.70
N TYR A 606 -11.86 -14.86 -10.30
CA TYR A 606 -12.73 -15.73 -11.10
C TYR A 606 -13.81 -16.40 -10.22
N ASP A 607 -13.41 -16.87 -9.04
CA ASP A 607 -14.28 -17.31 -7.96
C ASP A 607 -14.71 -16.13 -7.07
N ALA A 608 -15.96 -16.13 -6.60
CA ALA A 608 -16.57 -15.06 -5.83
C ALA A 608 -16.20 -15.11 -4.33
N PHE A 609 -15.36 -14.16 -3.88
CA PHE A 609 -14.92 -14.00 -2.48
C PHE A 609 -16.09 -13.92 -1.47
N SER A 610 -17.19 -13.27 -1.85
CA SER A 610 -18.41 -13.17 -1.04
C SER A 610 -18.97 -14.55 -0.70
N THR A 611 -19.12 -15.43 -1.71
CA THR A 611 -19.68 -16.78 -1.55
C THR A 611 -18.65 -17.85 -1.14
N SER A 612 -17.43 -17.45 -0.73
CA SER A 612 -16.39 -18.38 -0.28
C SER A 612 -15.73 -17.96 1.04
N VAL A 613 -14.77 -17.02 1.01
CA VAL A 613 -13.98 -16.65 2.19
C VAL A 613 -14.80 -15.80 3.16
N GLN A 614 -15.63 -14.89 2.65
CA GLN A 614 -16.55 -14.11 3.48
C GLN A 614 -17.67 -14.99 4.05
N GLU A 615 -18.28 -15.86 3.23
CA GLU A 615 -19.25 -16.87 3.69
C GLU A 615 -18.66 -17.80 4.77
N PHE A 616 -17.41 -18.25 4.63
CA PHE A 616 -16.72 -19.07 5.63
C PHE A 616 -16.66 -18.40 7.01
N ILE A 617 -16.35 -17.12 7.05
CA ILE A 617 -16.20 -16.35 8.29
C ILE A 617 -17.57 -15.92 8.84
N SER A 618 -18.52 -15.55 7.97
CA SER A 618 -19.91 -15.22 8.37
C SER A 618 -20.66 -16.43 8.95
N GLN A 619 -20.55 -17.61 8.32
CA GLN A 619 -21.08 -18.85 8.90
C GLN A 619 -20.37 -19.23 10.20
N ALA A 620 -19.06 -18.95 10.33
CA ALA A 620 -18.34 -19.19 11.58
C ALA A 620 -18.81 -18.28 12.72
N ALA A 621 -19.15 -17.02 12.42
CA ALA A 621 -19.70 -16.07 13.39
C ALA A 621 -21.07 -16.51 13.91
N HIS A 622 -21.95 -17.01 13.03
CA HIS A 622 -23.34 -17.33 13.36
C HIS A 622 -23.56 -18.75 13.90
N ASP A 623 -22.74 -19.75 13.53
CA ASP A 623 -22.98 -21.14 13.92
C ASP A 623 -22.76 -21.37 15.45
N PRO A 624 -23.78 -21.83 16.21
CA PRO A 624 -23.65 -22.08 17.65
C PRO A 624 -22.73 -23.26 17.99
N LYS A 625 -22.26 -24.04 17.00
CA LYS A 625 -21.23 -25.09 17.19
C LYS A 625 -19.81 -24.56 17.07
N VAL A 626 -19.59 -23.34 16.58
CA VAL A 626 -18.25 -22.75 16.52
C VAL A 626 -17.89 -22.18 17.88
N LEU A 627 -16.75 -22.62 18.42
CA LEU A 627 -16.26 -22.25 19.74
C LEU A 627 -15.19 -21.15 19.69
N ALA A 628 -14.40 -21.13 18.61
CA ALA A 628 -13.31 -20.17 18.44
C ALA A 628 -13.01 -19.87 16.97
N ILE A 629 -12.52 -18.66 16.71
CA ILE A 629 -12.01 -18.20 15.41
C ILE A 629 -10.65 -17.53 15.64
N LYS A 630 -9.61 -17.93 14.91
CA LYS A 630 -8.33 -17.21 14.86
C LYS A 630 -8.07 -16.72 13.44
N GLN A 631 -7.72 -15.45 13.26
CA GLN A 631 -7.48 -14.88 11.93
C GLN A 631 -6.36 -13.84 11.91
N THR A 632 -5.63 -13.76 10.79
CA THR A 632 -4.65 -12.70 10.49
C THR A 632 -5.28 -11.58 9.67
N LEU A 633 -5.14 -10.33 10.11
CA LEU A 633 -5.63 -9.14 9.43
C LEU A 633 -4.45 -8.23 9.09
N TYR A 634 -4.03 -8.26 7.81
CA TYR A 634 -2.95 -7.39 7.29
C TYR A 634 -3.50 -6.04 6.81
N ARG A 635 -4.63 -6.06 6.10
CA ARG A 635 -5.35 -4.91 5.57
C ARG A 635 -6.85 -5.19 5.55
N THR A 636 -7.66 -4.17 5.84
CA THR A 636 -9.12 -4.18 5.73
C THR A 636 -9.62 -2.79 5.28
N SER A 637 -10.92 -2.64 4.97
CA SER A 637 -11.53 -1.36 4.60
C SER A 637 -12.37 -0.76 5.74
N GLY A 638 -12.69 0.55 5.63
CA GLY A 638 -13.49 1.32 6.61
C GLY A 638 -14.71 0.55 7.13
N ASP A 639 -15.45 0.04 6.16
CA ASP A 639 -16.49 -0.98 6.30
C ASP A 639 -15.89 -2.30 5.78
N SER A 640 -15.85 -3.35 6.61
CA SER A 640 -15.21 -4.62 6.27
C SER A 640 -16.04 -5.77 6.84
N PRO A 641 -16.83 -6.47 6.02
CA PRO A 641 -17.69 -7.57 6.47
C PRO A 641 -16.95 -8.69 7.22
N ILE A 642 -15.63 -8.79 7.05
CA ILE A 642 -14.77 -9.69 7.80
C ILE A 642 -14.55 -9.21 9.25
N VAL A 643 -14.32 -7.91 9.45
CA VAL A 643 -14.20 -7.30 10.79
C VAL A 643 -15.53 -7.35 11.51
N ASP A 644 -16.62 -7.04 10.81
CA ASP A 644 -17.97 -7.02 11.37
C ASP A 644 -18.38 -8.44 11.82
N ALA A 645 -18.16 -9.48 10.99
CA ALA A 645 -18.40 -10.87 11.38
C ALA A 645 -17.50 -11.36 12.55
N LEU A 646 -16.27 -10.85 12.68
CA LEU A 646 -15.39 -11.16 13.83
C LEU A 646 -15.87 -10.47 15.13
N ILE A 647 -16.51 -9.30 15.02
CA ILE A 647 -17.18 -8.62 16.14
C ILE A 647 -18.42 -9.41 16.55
N GLU A 648 -19.32 -9.73 15.61
CA GLU A 648 -20.52 -10.54 15.85
C GLU A 648 -20.18 -11.90 16.49
N ALA A 649 -19.10 -12.55 16.05
CA ALA A 649 -18.63 -13.80 16.63
C ALA A 649 -18.29 -13.68 18.13
N ALA A 650 -17.63 -12.58 18.54
CA ALA A 650 -17.24 -12.32 19.92
C ALA A 650 -18.45 -11.91 20.79
N GLU A 651 -19.36 -11.09 20.26
CA GLU A 651 -20.63 -10.74 20.91
C GLU A 651 -21.53 -11.98 21.12
N LEU A 652 -21.49 -12.93 20.18
CA LEU A 652 -22.11 -14.26 20.31
C LEU A 652 -21.29 -15.26 21.16
N GLY A 653 -20.32 -14.78 21.95
CA GLY A 653 -19.61 -15.55 22.99
C GLY A 653 -18.53 -16.50 22.49
N LYS A 654 -18.09 -16.41 21.23
CA LYS A 654 -17.02 -17.25 20.68
C LYS A 654 -15.64 -16.67 21.03
N GLN A 655 -14.63 -17.51 21.20
CA GLN A 655 -13.26 -17.04 21.42
C GLN A 655 -12.64 -16.57 20.11
N VAL A 656 -12.63 -15.25 19.87
CA VAL A 656 -12.06 -14.65 18.66
C VAL A 656 -10.66 -14.10 18.95
N VAL A 657 -9.69 -14.45 18.10
CA VAL A 657 -8.32 -13.93 18.12
C VAL A 657 -8.02 -13.28 16.77
N ALA A 658 -7.65 -12.00 16.76
CA ALA A 658 -7.29 -11.27 15.56
C ALA A 658 -5.84 -10.78 15.64
N ILE A 659 -4.97 -11.28 14.77
CA ILE A 659 -3.60 -10.77 14.66
C ILE A 659 -3.61 -9.60 13.69
N VAL A 660 -3.34 -8.38 14.16
CA VAL A 660 -3.47 -7.14 13.37
C VAL A 660 -2.09 -6.55 13.10
N GLU A 661 -1.77 -6.37 11.82
CA GLU A 661 -0.55 -5.69 11.39
C GLU A 661 -0.76 -4.18 11.30
N ILE A 662 -0.41 -3.42 12.34
CA ILE A 662 -0.57 -1.95 12.30
C ILE A 662 0.39 -1.32 11.27
N LYS A 663 1.58 -1.90 11.03
CA LYS A 663 2.60 -1.36 10.09
C LYS A 663 2.31 -1.69 8.61
N ALA A 664 1.05 -1.91 8.24
CA ALA A 664 0.62 -2.07 6.86
C ALA A 664 0.50 -0.68 6.18
N ARG A 665 1.28 -0.46 5.12
CA ARG A 665 1.42 0.87 4.52
C ARG A 665 0.15 1.37 3.86
N PHE A 666 -0.12 2.68 4.07
CA PHE A 666 -1.29 3.45 3.63
C PHE A 666 -2.61 3.12 4.34
N ASP A 667 -2.66 2.01 5.09
CA ASP A 667 -3.82 1.60 5.89
C ASP A 667 -3.63 1.89 7.38
N GLU A 668 -2.54 2.55 7.81
CA GLU A 668 -2.12 2.61 9.21
C GLU A 668 -3.18 3.23 10.14
N GLU A 669 -3.72 4.40 9.78
CA GLU A 669 -4.79 5.09 10.54
C GLU A 669 -6.06 4.23 10.65
N ALA A 670 -6.35 3.47 9.60
CA ALA A 670 -7.57 2.70 9.48
C ALA A 670 -7.46 1.37 10.26
N ASN A 671 -6.31 0.68 10.18
CA ASN A 671 -5.97 -0.47 11.02
C ASN A 671 -6.03 -0.11 12.52
N ILE A 672 -5.57 1.08 12.92
CA ILE A 672 -5.69 1.59 14.31
C ILE A 672 -7.16 1.72 14.75
N VAL A 673 -8.06 2.16 13.87
CA VAL A 673 -9.49 2.28 14.17
C VAL A 673 -10.16 0.91 14.36
N TRP A 674 -9.90 -0.07 13.49
CA TRP A 674 -10.54 -1.39 13.62
C TRP A 674 -9.95 -2.23 14.75
N ALA A 675 -8.65 -2.12 15.06
CA ALA A 675 -8.07 -2.74 16.25
C ALA A 675 -8.85 -2.31 17.52
N ARG A 676 -9.09 -0.99 17.67
CA ARG A 676 -9.91 -0.43 18.75
C ARG A 676 -11.40 -0.83 18.69
N LYS A 677 -11.97 -1.16 17.52
CA LYS A 677 -13.32 -1.74 17.43
C LYS A 677 -13.33 -3.19 17.94
N LEU A 678 -12.39 -4.01 17.48
CA LEU A 678 -12.24 -5.43 17.82
C LEU A 678 -12.00 -5.62 19.32
N GLU A 679 -11.06 -4.88 19.92
CA GLU A 679 -10.81 -4.90 21.37
C GLU A 679 -12.08 -4.62 22.20
N ARG A 680 -12.90 -3.65 21.78
CA ARG A 680 -14.16 -3.28 22.48
C ARG A 680 -15.25 -4.34 22.38
N ALA A 681 -15.23 -5.14 21.31
CA ALA A 681 -16.14 -6.28 21.13
C ALA A 681 -15.69 -7.54 21.91
N GLY A 682 -14.56 -7.49 22.61
CA GLY A 682 -13.99 -8.65 23.32
C GLY A 682 -13.15 -9.58 22.44
N VAL A 683 -12.81 -9.17 21.22
CA VAL A 683 -11.83 -9.89 20.39
C VAL A 683 -10.43 -9.73 20.99
N HIS A 684 -9.71 -10.83 21.14
CA HIS A 684 -8.33 -10.82 21.60
C HIS A 684 -7.39 -10.39 20.45
N VAL A 685 -7.14 -9.08 20.35
CA VAL A 685 -6.24 -8.49 19.35
C VAL A 685 -4.77 -8.75 19.73
N VAL A 686 -3.95 -9.10 18.75
CA VAL A 686 -2.51 -9.40 18.91
C VAL A 686 -1.70 -8.64 17.86
N TYR A 687 -0.71 -7.88 18.28
CA TYR A 687 0.08 -7.00 17.42
C TYR A 687 1.37 -7.68 16.89
N GLY A 688 1.21 -8.85 16.27
CA GLY A 688 2.28 -9.61 15.62
C GLY A 688 3.38 -10.12 16.55
N MET A 689 4.60 -10.26 16.02
CA MET A 689 5.82 -10.48 16.79
C MET A 689 6.77 -9.28 16.60
N ILE A 690 7.46 -8.86 17.67
CA ILE A 690 8.44 -7.77 17.62
C ILE A 690 9.50 -8.06 16.55
N GLY A 691 9.86 -7.06 15.74
CA GLY A 691 10.79 -7.17 14.61
C GLY A 691 10.29 -7.93 13.37
N LEU A 692 9.07 -8.49 13.37
CA LEU A 692 8.57 -9.35 12.29
C LEU A 692 7.13 -9.00 11.86
N LYS A 693 6.96 -8.52 10.63
CA LYS A 693 5.63 -8.23 10.08
C LYS A 693 4.82 -9.51 9.80
N THR A 694 3.53 -9.53 10.13
CA THR A 694 2.67 -10.71 9.90
C THR A 694 1.97 -10.62 8.54
N HIS A 695 2.48 -11.32 7.51
CA HIS A 695 1.99 -11.22 6.13
C HIS A 695 1.35 -12.51 5.57
N CYS A 696 1.41 -13.62 6.31
CA CYS A 696 0.57 -14.79 6.04
C CYS A 696 -0.93 -14.46 6.19
N LYS A 697 -1.78 -15.10 5.36
CA LYS A 697 -3.24 -14.92 5.40
C LYS A 697 -3.92 -16.23 5.76
N LEU A 698 -4.22 -16.35 7.04
CA LEU A 698 -4.68 -17.56 7.70
C LEU A 698 -6.00 -17.28 8.44
N SER A 699 -6.94 -18.22 8.36
CA SER A 699 -8.12 -18.25 9.22
C SER A 699 -8.33 -19.67 9.71
N LEU A 700 -8.68 -19.83 10.98
CA LEU A 700 -8.82 -21.11 11.69
C LEU A 700 -10.08 -21.08 12.55
N VAL A 701 -11.07 -21.87 12.17
CA VAL A 701 -12.36 -22.00 12.86
C VAL A 701 -12.40 -23.33 13.61
N VAL A 702 -12.68 -23.29 14.92
CA VAL A 702 -12.80 -24.48 15.77
C VAL A 702 -14.29 -24.76 16.00
N ARG A 703 -14.76 -25.92 15.54
CA ARG A 703 -16.18 -26.32 15.53
C ARG A 703 -16.41 -27.64 16.25
N GLN A 704 -17.46 -27.70 17.06
CA GLN A 704 -17.91 -28.91 17.74
C GLN A 704 -18.76 -29.76 16.77
N GLU A 705 -18.14 -30.78 16.18
CA GLU A 705 -18.83 -31.80 15.39
C GLU A 705 -19.32 -32.94 16.29
N THR A 706 -20.04 -33.89 15.69
CA THR A 706 -20.48 -35.13 16.35
C THR A 706 -19.33 -36.09 16.67
N ASP A 707 -18.21 -36.00 15.95
CA ASP A 707 -16.98 -36.80 16.17
C ASP A 707 -15.93 -36.08 17.06
N GLY A 708 -16.27 -34.91 17.62
CA GLY A 708 -15.40 -34.13 18.50
C GLY A 708 -15.10 -32.74 17.96
N LEU A 709 -13.99 -32.14 18.41
CA LEU A 709 -13.54 -30.84 17.91
C LEU A 709 -12.87 -30.99 16.54
N ARG A 710 -13.45 -30.35 15.53
CA ARG A 710 -12.89 -30.23 14.19
C ARG A 710 -12.35 -28.82 13.97
N ARG A 711 -11.28 -28.71 13.19
CA ARG A 711 -10.64 -27.46 12.81
C ARG A 711 -10.82 -27.28 11.30
N TYR A 712 -11.33 -26.12 10.91
CA TYR A 712 -11.51 -25.71 9.52
C TYR A 712 -10.58 -24.54 9.24
N CYS A 713 -9.91 -24.56 8.09
CA CYS A 713 -8.78 -23.71 7.78
C CYS A 713 -8.96 -23.01 6.44
N HIS A 714 -8.55 -21.74 6.38
CA HIS A 714 -8.24 -21.03 5.14
C HIS A 714 -6.75 -20.67 5.13
N VAL A 715 -6.08 -20.92 4.00
CA VAL A 715 -4.71 -20.43 3.70
C VAL A 715 -4.74 -19.75 2.35
N GLY A 716 -4.46 -18.44 2.31
CA GLY A 716 -4.52 -17.63 1.09
C GLY A 716 -3.20 -16.95 0.72
N THR A 717 -3.02 -16.70 -0.58
CA THR A 717 -2.01 -15.77 -1.11
C THR A 717 -2.42 -14.31 -0.86
N GLY A 718 -3.74 -14.06 -0.91
CA GLY A 718 -4.42 -12.75 -0.88
C GLY A 718 -4.89 -12.26 0.48
N ASN A 719 -5.11 -10.95 0.58
CA ASN A 719 -5.68 -10.28 1.77
C ASN A 719 -7.19 -10.54 1.90
N TYR A 720 -7.71 -10.47 3.13
CA TYR A 720 -9.13 -10.60 3.46
C TYR A 720 -9.95 -9.33 3.13
N HIS A 721 -9.78 -8.78 1.93
CA HIS A 721 -10.28 -7.46 1.56
C HIS A 721 -11.17 -7.54 0.29
N PRO A 722 -12.51 -7.38 0.39
CA PRO A 722 -13.43 -7.61 -0.73
C PRO A 722 -13.19 -6.78 -2.00
N LYS A 723 -12.64 -5.55 -1.89
CA LYS A 723 -12.25 -4.76 -3.08
C LYS A 723 -11.06 -5.36 -3.83
N THR A 724 -9.94 -5.64 -3.14
CA THR A 724 -8.74 -6.18 -3.80
C THR A 724 -9.04 -7.53 -4.43
N ALA A 725 -9.84 -8.38 -3.77
CA ALA A 725 -10.31 -9.67 -4.30
C ALA A 725 -11.18 -9.61 -5.58
N ARG A 726 -11.41 -8.41 -6.16
CA ARG A 726 -12.03 -8.20 -7.48
C ARG A 726 -11.05 -7.69 -8.56
N GLY A 727 -9.89 -7.18 -8.15
CA GLY A 727 -8.84 -6.64 -9.04
C GLY A 727 -7.52 -7.42 -9.02
N TYR A 728 -7.27 -8.19 -7.96
CA TYR A 728 -6.12 -9.07 -7.79
C TYR A 728 -6.49 -10.52 -8.12
N GLU A 729 -5.58 -11.24 -8.74
CA GLU A 729 -5.60 -12.70 -8.86
C GLU A 729 -5.01 -13.33 -7.60
N ASP A 730 -5.71 -14.31 -7.02
CA ASP A 730 -5.32 -14.88 -5.73
C ASP A 730 -5.85 -16.31 -5.55
N LEU A 731 -5.02 -17.18 -4.96
CA LEU A 731 -5.36 -18.56 -4.62
C LEU A 731 -5.65 -18.71 -3.13
N GLY A 732 -6.61 -19.57 -2.80
CA GLY A 732 -6.98 -19.89 -1.42
C GLY A 732 -7.34 -21.37 -1.24
N LEU A 733 -6.82 -22.00 -0.20
CA LEU A 733 -7.16 -23.37 0.19
C LEU A 733 -8.13 -23.34 1.37
N LEU A 734 -9.35 -23.84 1.19
CA LEU A 734 -10.25 -24.22 2.29
C LEU A 734 -10.11 -25.72 2.57
N THR A 735 -9.85 -26.09 3.83
CA THR A 735 -9.56 -27.49 4.23
C THR A 735 -9.95 -27.77 5.69
N CYS A 736 -10.23 -29.04 6.02
CA CYS A 736 -10.24 -29.53 7.41
C CYS A 736 -9.20 -30.64 7.66
N ASP A 737 -8.15 -30.68 6.84
CA ASP A 737 -7.00 -31.59 6.99
C ASP A 737 -6.34 -31.47 8.37
N ARG A 738 -5.99 -32.62 8.95
CA ARG A 738 -5.52 -32.70 10.34
C ARG A 738 -4.13 -32.11 10.53
N ASP A 739 -3.24 -32.22 9.56
CA ASP A 739 -1.88 -31.69 9.64
C ASP A 739 -1.86 -30.20 9.32
N VAL A 740 -2.59 -29.72 8.31
CA VAL A 740 -2.77 -28.27 8.06
C VAL A 740 -3.39 -27.59 9.27
N ALA A 741 -4.42 -28.18 9.87
CA ALA A 741 -5.05 -27.64 11.07
C ALA A 741 -4.12 -27.63 12.29
N GLN A 742 -3.23 -28.60 12.42
CA GLN A 742 -2.25 -28.64 13.50
C GLN A 742 -1.13 -27.61 13.28
N ASP A 743 -0.64 -27.47 12.05
CA ASP A 743 0.35 -26.46 11.67
C ASP A 743 -0.19 -25.05 11.89
N LEU A 744 -1.41 -24.73 11.43
CA LEU A 744 -2.03 -23.42 11.68
C LEU A 744 -2.23 -23.16 13.18
N THR A 745 -2.68 -24.16 13.95
CA THR A 745 -2.82 -24.02 15.41
C THR A 745 -1.46 -23.69 16.05
N THR A 746 -0.39 -24.33 15.59
CA THR A 746 0.98 -24.10 16.09
C THR A 746 1.48 -22.71 15.70
N LEU A 747 1.23 -22.27 14.47
CA LEU A 747 1.63 -20.94 13.97
C LEU A 747 0.85 -19.80 14.64
N PHE A 748 -0.45 -19.95 14.85
CA PHE A 748 -1.25 -18.98 15.61
C PHE A 748 -0.77 -18.86 17.07
N ASN A 749 -0.33 -19.96 17.69
CA ASN A 749 0.21 -19.93 19.05
C ASN A 749 1.63 -19.31 19.10
N GLN A 750 2.45 -19.53 18.07
CA GLN A 750 3.75 -18.86 17.90
C GLN A 750 3.58 -17.34 17.74
N LEU A 751 2.65 -16.91 16.90
CA LEU A 751 2.29 -15.50 16.71
C LEU A 751 1.69 -14.87 17.97
N SER A 752 1.08 -15.66 18.87
CA SER A 752 0.64 -15.21 20.20
C SER A 752 1.65 -15.52 21.32
N GLY A 753 2.95 -15.63 21.01
CA GLY A 753 4.05 -15.62 21.99
C GLY A 753 4.57 -16.96 22.50
N TYR A 754 4.08 -18.12 22.03
CA TYR A 754 4.51 -19.44 22.54
C TYR A 754 4.99 -20.42 21.44
N ALA A 755 6.11 -21.11 21.72
CA ALA A 755 6.79 -22.11 20.88
C ALA A 755 7.75 -21.57 19.78
N PRO A 756 8.92 -20.99 20.15
CA PRO A 756 9.94 -20.52 19.19
C PRO A 756 10.65 -21.64 18.39
N ARG A 757 10.42 -22.91 18.73
CA ARG A 757 10.95 -24.11 18.05
C ARG A 757 9.84 -24.96 17.40
N ALA A 758 8.79 -24.30 16.90
CA ALA A 758 7.74 -24.94 16.12
C ALA A 758 8.34 -25.74 14.94
N ARG A 759 7.78 -26.93 14.67
CA ARG A 759 8.01 -27.71 13.46
C ARG A 759 6.67 -27.90 12.77
N PHE A 760 6.66 -27.73 11.46
CA PHE A 760 5.49 -27.82 10.61
C PHE A 760 5.57 -29.07 9.73
N ARG A 761 4.43 -29.57 9.25
CA ARG A 761 4.30 -30.84 8.51
C ARG A 761 3.95 -30.63 7.05
N ARG A 762 3.04 -29.70 6.79
CA ARG A 762 2.55 -29.31 5.46
C ARG A 762 2.82 -27.84 5.17
N LEU A 763 3.10 -27.03 6.18
CA LEU A 763 3.48 -25.63 6.01
C LEU A 763 5.01 -25.43 5.92
N LEU A 764 5.43 -24.54 5.04
CA LEU A 764 6.75 -23.88 5.09
C LEU A 764 6.53 -22.46 5.61
N VAL A 765 7.25 -22.07 6.68
CA VAL A 765 6.98 -20.84 7.45
C VAL A 765 8.23 -19.97 7.57
N ALA A 766 8.09 -18.68 7.26
CA ALA A 766 9.17 -17.70 7.42
C ALA A 766 9.21 -17.15 8.86
N PRO A 767 10.40 -16.75 9.37
CA PRO A 767 11.67 -16.70 8.64
C PRO A 767 12.49 -18.00 8.65
N ARG A 768 12.21 -18.96 9.56
CA ARG A 768 13.15 -20.07 9.84
C ARG A 768 13.07 -21.27 8.90
N GLY A 769 11.91 -21.58 8.32
CA GLY A 769 11.71 -22.80 7.53
C GLY A 769 11.59 -22.57 6.03
N LEU A 770 11.17 -21.38 5.59
CA LEU A 770 10.72 -21.16 4.22
C LEU A 770 11.87 -21.15 3.20
N ARG A 771 12.92 -20.33 3.38
CA ARG A 771 14.07 -20.32 2.45
C ARG A 771 14.71 -21.70 2.35
N ASN A 772 15.02 -22.32 3.50
CA ASN A 772 15.72 -23.60 3.55
C ASN A 772 14.88 -24.74 2.94
N GLY A 773 13.59 -24.81 3.25
CA GLY A 773 12.68 -25.80 2.65
C GLY A 773 12.44 -25.63 1.15
N LEU A 774 12.78 -24.48 0.55
CA LEU A 774 12.85 -24.29 -0.90
C LEU A 774 14.23 -24.68 -1.46
N LEU A 775 15.34 -24.29 -0.80
CA LEU A 775 16.70 -24.65 -1.19
C LEU A 775 16.91 -26.18 -1.22
N GLU A 776 16.41 -26.90 -0.22
CA GLU A 776 16.38 -28.37 -0.17
C GLU A 776 15.71 -28.99 -1.41
N ARG A 777 14.63 -28.36 -1.89
CA ARG A 777 13.87 -28.84 -3.05
C ARG A 777 14.59 -28.54 -4.35
N ILE A 778 15.18 -27.35 -4.48
CA ILE A 778 16.02 -26.99 -5.63
C ILE A 778 17.21 -27.97 -5.74
N LYS A 779 17.88 -28.32 -4.62
CA LYS A 779 18.95 -29.34 -4.65
C LYS A 779 18.40 -30.73 -5.00
N ARG A 780 17.26 -31.14 -4.46
CA ARG A 780 16.65 -32.44 -4.81
C ARG A 780 16.38 -32.57 -6.31
N GLU A 781 15.88 -31.53 -6.98
CA GLU A 781 15.66 -31.61 -8.43
C GLU A 781 16.99 -31.68 -9.23
N ILE A 782 18.07 -31.05 -8.73
CA ILE A 782 19.43 -31.25 -9.27
C ILE A 782 19.88 -32.71 -9.09
N ASP A 783 19.77 -33.24 -7.87
CA ASP A 783 20.16 -34.61 -7.53
C ASP A 783 19.30 -35.67 -8.29
N ASN A 784 18.04 -35.33 -8.62
CA ASN A 784 17.18 -36.12 -9.51
C ASN A 784 17.71 -36.09 -10.96
N HIS A 785 17.98 -34.91 -11.52
CA HIS A 785 18.46 -34.78 -12.90
C HIS A 785 19.80 -35.48 -13.12
N LEU A 786 20.74 -35.31 -12.18
CA LEU A 786 22.05 -35.99 -12.20
C LEU A 786 21.94 -37.52 -12.09
N ALA A 787 20.85 -38.03 -11.50
CA ALA A 787 20.53 -39.45 -11.45
C ALA A 787 19.73 -39.95 -12.69
N GLY A 788 19.46 -39.09 -13.68
CA GLY A 788 18.68 -39.42 -14.87
C GLY A 788 17.17 -39.54 -14.63
N ARG A 789 16.65 -38.87 -13.59
CA ARG A 789 15.25 -38.94 -13.13
C ARG A 789 14.48 -37.67 -13.47
N GLU A 790 13.15 -37.68 -13.32
CA GLU A 790 12.34 -36.50 -13.67
C GLU A 790 12.64 -35.33 -12.74
N ALA A 791 13.00 -34.19 -13.34
CA ALA A 791 13.48 -32.99 -12.65
C ALA A 791 13.10 -31.72 -13.42
N TRP A 792 12.27 -30.88 -12.80
CA TRP A 792 11.92 -29.53 -13.24
C TRP A 792 11.50 -28.68 -12.04
N ILE A 793 11.59 -27.37 -12.20
CA ILE A 793 11.21 -26.37 -11.19
C ILE A 793 10.27 -25.36 -11.85
N LYS A 794 9.12 -25.09 -11.23
CA LYS A 794 8.09 -24.18 -11.76
C LYS A 794 7.63 -23.24 -10.65
N ILE A 795 7.78 -21.93 -10.83
CA ILE A 795 7.48 -20.93 -9.77
C ILE A 795 6.72 -19.72 -10.33
N LYS A 796 5.55 -19.43 -9.74
CA LYS A 796 4.80 -18.18 -9.91
C LYS A 796 5.01 -17.32 -8.66
N VAL A 797 5.47 -16.07 -8.81
CA VAL A 797 5.64 -15.08 -7.74
C VAL A 797 5.39 -13.66 -8.25
N ASN A 798 5.19 -12.69 -7.35
CA ASN A 798 5.14 -11.28 -7.76
C ASN A 798 6.55 -10.76 -8.05
N SER A 799 7.52 -11.16 -7.22
CA SER A 799 8.87 -10.63 -7.22
C SER A 799 9.91 -11.66 -6.73
N ILE A 800 11.12 -11.64 -7.29
CA ILE A 800 12.26 -12.50 -6.93
C ILE A 800 13.57 -11.70 -6.96
N VAL A 801 14.26 -11.59 -5.81
CA VAL A 801 15.56 -10.93 -5.64
C VAL A 801 16.50 -11.59 -4.61
N ASP A 802 16.06 -12.61 -3.88
CA ASP A 802 16.92 -13.31 -2.90
C ASP A 802 18.07 -14.04 -3.61
N GLU A 803 19.31 -13.62 -3.35
CA GLU A 803 20.50 -14.10 -4.07
C GLU A 803 20.75 -15.60 -3.81
N ARG A 804 20.40 -16.12 -2.63
CA ARG A 804 20.61 -17.53 -2.27
C ARG A 804 19.70 -18.45 -3.07
N ILE A 805 18.43 -18.07 -3.22
CA ILE A 805 17.47 -18.78 -4.08
C ILE A 805 17.84 -18.62 -5.56
N ILE A 806 18.24 -17.42 -6.01
CA ILE A 806 18.64 -17.18 -7.39
C ILE A 806 19.88 -18.01 -7.78
N ASP A 807 20.93 -18.03 -6.95
CA ASP A 807 22.12 -18.84 -7.19
C ASP A 807 21.86 -20.35 -7.10
N ALA A 808 20.84 -20.79 -6.36
CA ALA A 808 20.37 -22.17 -6.40
C ALA A 808 19.65 -22.50 -7.71
N LEU A 809 18.84 -21.58 -8.26
CA LEU A 809 18.20 -21.74 -9.57
C LEU A 809 19.24 -21.69 -10.72
N TYR A 810 20.29 -20.89 -10.61
CA TYR A 810 21.43 -20.94 -11.56
C TYR A 810 22.18 -22.27 -11.48
N ARG A 811 22.42 -22.83 -10.28
CA ARG A 811 22.95 -24.20 -10.15
C ARG A 811 22.03 -25.25 -10.78
N ALA A 812 20.71 -25.09 -10.65
CA ALA A 812 19.73 -25.97 -11.28
C ALA A 812 19.83 -25.94 -12.81
N SER A 813 19.83 -24.75 -13.40
CA SER A 813 20.01 -24.57 -14.84
C SER A 813 21.35 -25.13 -15.34
N ARG A 814 22.46 -24.87 -14.62
CA ARG A 814 23.81 -25.39 -14.93
C ARG A 814 23.91 -26.92 -14.81
N ALA A 815 23.01 -27.55 -14.05
CA ALA A 815 22.91 -29.01 -13.96
C ALA A 815 22.04 -29.65 -15.07
N GLY A 816 21.30 -28.85 -15.85
CA GLY A 816 20.35 -29.31 -16.88
C GLY A 816 18.88 -29.33 -16.44
N VAL A 817 18.56 -28.92 -15.20
CA VAL A 817 17.18 -28.83 -14.72
C VAL A 817 16.45 -27.68 -15.44
N ARG A 818 15.28 -27.96 -16.01
CA ARG A 818 14.39 -26.93 -16.57
C ARG A 818 13.74 -26.11 -15.46
N VAL A 819 13.82 -24.79 -15.56
CA VAL A 819 13.29 -23.83 -14.59
C VAL A 819 12.37 -22.84 -15.30
N ASP A 820 11.06 -22.96 -15.10
CA ASP A 820 10.08 -22.05 -15.69
C ASP A 820 9.49 -21.12 -14.62
N LEU A 821 9.58 -19.81 -14.85
CA LEU A 821 9.23 -18.79 -13.88
C LEU A 821 8.16 -17.84 -14.43
N VAL A 822 7.21 -17.45 -13.58
CA VAL A 822 6.21 -16.42 -13.83
C VAL A 822 6.41 -15.31 -12.80
N VAL A 823 6.88 -14.14 -13.23
CA VAL A 823 7.27 -13.02 -12.35
C VAL A 823 6.67 -11.72 -12.88
N ARG A 824 5.53 -11.28 -12.32
CA ARG A 824 4.86 -10.06 -12.83
C ARG A 824 5.71 -8.79 -12.64
N GLY A 825 6.38 -8.68 -11.50
CA GLY A 825 7.01 -7.46 -10.99
C GLY A 825 8.54 -7.50 -11.08
N ILE A 826 9.18 -7.46 -9.91
CA ILE A 826 10.63 -7.27 -9.76
C ILE A 826 11.33 -8.60 -9.99
N CYS A 827 12.15 -8.71 -11.04
CA CYS A 827 12.93 -9.91 -11.34
C CYS A 827 14.43 -9.59 -11.31
N GLY A 828 15.15 -10.19 -10.35
CA GLY A 828 16.61 -10.13 -10.22
C GLY A 828 17.37 -11.17 -11.06
N ILE A 829 16.65 -12.08 -11.74
CA ILE A 829 17.23 -13.14 -12.59
C ILE A 829 17.55 -12.63 -13.99
N ARG A 830 18.62 -13.16 -14.59
CA ARG A 830 18.86 -13.11 -16.04
C ARG A 830 18.49 -14.46 -16.66
N SER A 831 17.49 -14.47 -17.54
CA SER A 831 17.03 -15.68 -18.26
C SER A 831 17.99 -16.06 -19.39
N GLY A 832 18.14 -17.34 -19.73
CA GLY A 832 18.77 -17.77 -20.99
C GLY A 832 20.23 -17.36 -21.24
N VAL A 833 21.01 -17.03 -20.21
CA VAL A 833 22.42 -16.63 -20.35
C VAL A 833 23.31 -17.87 -20.42
N LYS A 834 24.18 -17.93 -21.42
CA LYS A 834 25.10 -19.07 -21.64
C LYS A 834 25.95 -19.37 -20.39
N ASP A 835 26.14 -20.66 -20.10
CA ASP A 835 26.93 -21.20 -18.98
C ASP A 835 26.39 -20.84 -17.57
N LEU A 836 25.23 -20.17 -17.49
CA LEU A 836 24.61 -19.65 -16.25
C LEU A 836 23.13 -20.03 -16.10
N SER A 837 22.30 -19.76 -17.11
CA SER A 837 20.84 -19.79 -17.01
C SER A 837 20.10 -20.23 -18.30
N GLU A 838 20.78 -20.97 -19.18
CA GLU A 838 20.22 -21.49 -20.45
C GLU A 838 18.91 -22.27 -20.32
N ASN A 839 18.66 -22.92 -19.18
CA ASN A 839 17.44 -23.68 -18.90
C ASN A 839 16.43 -22.90 -18.04
N ILE A 840 16.65 -21.59 -17.81
CA ILE A 840 15.72 -20.70 -17.10
C ILE A 840 14.92 -19.87 -18.11
N HIS A 841 13.59 -20.01 -18.07
CA HIS A 841 12.64 -19.19 -18.83
C HIS A 841 11.82 -18.32 -17.86
N VAL A 842 11.87 -17.00 -18.00
CA VAL A 842 11.01 -16.08 -17.23
C VAL A 842 9.94 -15.46 -18.13
N THR A 843 8.70 -15.62 -17.70
CA THR A 843 7.51 -14.95 -18.26
C THR A 843 6.93 -13.95 -17.26
N SER A 844 6.09 -13.05 -17.75
CA SER A 844 5.32 -12.10 -16.95
C SER A 844 3.98 -11.84 -17.61
N ILE A 845 2.93 -11.88 -16.81
CA ILE A 845 1.55 -11.64 -17.21
C ILE A 845 1.08 -10.36 -16.53
N LEU A 846 0.47 -9.49 -17.34
CA LEU A 846 -0.20 -8.27 -16.93
C LEU A 846 -1.45 -8.14 -17.79
N GLY A 847 -2.53 -7.59 -17.25
CA GLY A 847 -3.78 -7.46 -17.98
C GLY A 847 -4.86 -6.81 -17.12
N ARG A 848 -6.08 -7.32 -17.25
CA ARG A 848 -7.27 -6.85 -16.53
C ARG A 848 -7.13 -6.93 -15.01
N TYR A 849 -6.49 -7.99 -14.53
CA TYR A 849 -6.26 -8.27 -13.12
C TYR A 849 -4.76 -8.20 -12.80
N LEU A 850 -4.43 -7.83 -11.56
CA LEU A 850 -3.06 -7.89 -11.06
C LEU A 850 -2.77 -9.32 -10.60
N GLU A 851 -1.96 -10.04 -11.38
CA GLU A 851 -1.38 -11.34 -11.01
C GLU A 851 -0.73 -11.24 -9.62
N HIS A 852 -1.12 -12.10 -8.68
CA HIS A 852 -0.67 -11.95 -7.29
C HIS A 852 -0.62 -13.25 -6.47
N SER A 853 -1.17 -14.38 -6.93
CA SER A 853 -0.89 -15.66 -6.29
C SER A 853 0.59 -16.03 -6.36
N ARG A 854 1.04 -16.85 -5.41
CA ARG A 854 2.36 -17.49 -5.48
C ARG A 854 2.20 -19.01 -5.43
N ILE A 855 2.93 -19.68 -6.33
CA ILE A 855 2.91 -21.13 -6.50
C ILE A 855 4.37 -21.60 -6.63
N TYR A 856 4.73 -22.67 -5.94
CA TYR A 856 6.05 -23.30 -6.03
C TYR A 856 5.85 -24.79 -6.32
N ALA A 857 6.37 -25.28 -7.44
CA ALA A 857 6.17 -26.65 -7.90
C ALA A 857 7.52 -27.29 -8.30
N PHE A 858 7.70 -28.55 -7.94
CA PHE A 858 8.93 -29.33 -8.14
C PHE A 858 8.57 -30.74 -8.62
N ALA A 859 9.31 -31.29 -9.59
CA ALA A 859 9.00 -32.58 -10.21
C ALA A 859 9.03 -33.76 -9.22
N ASN A 860 10.05 -33.83 -8.37
CA ASN A 860 10.21 -34.83 -7.32
C ASN A 860 10.04 -36.27 -7.85
N ASP A 861 10.76 -36.62 -8.93
CA ASP A 861 10.80 -37.98 -9.49
C ASP A 861 9.42 -38.54 -9.88
N GLY A 862 8.54 -37.67 -10.39
CA GLY A 862 7.20 -38.03 -10.85
C GLY A 862 6.08 -37.97 -9.79
N ASP A 863 6.36 -37.47 -8.58
CA ASP A 863 5.37 -37.15 -7.53
C ASP A 863 5.39 -35.64 -7.19
N PRO A 864 4.78 -34.76 -8.01
CA PRO A 864 5.04 -33.33 -7.93
C PRO A 864 4.67 -32.66 -6.61
N GLU A 865 5.63 -31.99 -5.99
CA GLU A 865 5.38 -31.21 -4.78
C GLU A 865 4.98 -29.77 -5.12
N ILE A 866 3.71 -29.43 -4.90
CA ILE A 866 3.18 -28.08 -5.16
C ILE A 866 2.77 -27.39 -3.85
N PHE A 867 3.15 -26.11 -3.72
CA PHE A 867 2.84 -25.23 -2.60
C PHE A 867 2.18 -23.94 -3.09
N ILE A 868 1.25 -23.38 -2.29
CA ILE A 868 0.72 -22.01 -2.49
C ILE A 868 0.84 -21.21 -1.19
N GLY A 869 0.93 -19.87 -1.26
CA GLY A 869 0.84 -19.03 -0.07
C GLY A 869 1.37 -17.60 -0.20
N SER A 870 1.76 -16.99 0.93
CA SER A 870 1.88 -15.53 1.03
C SER A 870 3.25 -14.94 0.68
N ALA A 871 4.30 -15.75 0.60
CA ALA A 871 5.67 -15.30 0.38
C ALA A 871 5.95 -14.98 -1.10
N ASP A 872 6.71 -13.92 -1.33
CA ASP A 872 7.53 -13.75 -2.53
C ASP A 872 9.01 -14.07 -2.19
N LEU A 873 9.87 -14.16 -3.20
CA LEU A 873 11.29 -14.48 -3.03
C LEU A 873 12.15 -13.22 -2.82
N MET A 874 11.85 -12.48 -1.74
CA MET A 874 12.56 -11.25 -1.37
C MET A 874 12.99 -11.29 0.11
N HIS A 875 14.08 -10.61 0.47
CA HIS A 875 14.64 -10.62 1.83
C HIS A 875 13.61 -10.38 2.93
N ARG A 876 12.79 -9.33 2.82
CA ARG A 876 11.79 -9.04 3.87
C ARG A 876 10.71 -10.12 4.01
N ASN A 877 10.42 -10.88 2.96
CA ASN A 877 9.50 -12.03 3.02
C ASN A 877 10.15 -13.26 3.65
N LEU A 878 11.45 -13.48 3.40
CA LEU A 878 12.17 -14.66 3.86
C LEU A 878 12.78 -14.51 5.26
N ASP A 879 13.14 -13.29 5.68
CA ASP A 879 13.84 -13.01 6.95
C ASP A 879 13.05 -12.15 7.95
N ARG A 880 12.21 -11.22 7.46
CA ARG A 880 11.56 -10.18 8.31
C ARG A 880 10.04 -10.24 8.36
N ARG A 881 9.46 -11.34 7.89
CA ARG A 881 8.01 -11.58 7.88
C ARG A 881 7.67 -12.98 8.37
N VAL A 882 6.48 -13.08 8.92
CA VAL A 882 5.80 -14.36 9.14
C VAL A 882 4.94 -14.64 7.92
N GLU A 883 5.54 -15.34 6.95
CA GLU A 883 4.90 -15.89 5.76
C GLU A 883 4.57 -17.37 5.96
N ALA A 884 3.61 -17.87 5.19
CA ALA A 884 3.30 -19.31 5.13
C ALA A 884 3.00 -19.76 3.70
N LEU A 885 3.56 -20.91 3.32
CA LEU A 885 3.18 -21.70 2.15
C LEU A 885 2.61 -23.05 2.63
N VAL A 886 1.58 -23.59 1.97
CA VAL A 886 0.99 -24.91 2.28
C VAL A 886 1.16 -25.88 1.12
N LYS A 887 1.67 -27.10 1.39
CA LYS A 887 1.74 -28.19 0.40
C LYS A 887 0.33 -28.66 0.05
N ILE A 888 0.00 -28.64 -1.24
CA ILE A 888 -1.21 -29.22 -1.82
C ILE A 888 -0.98 -30.74 -2.01
N THR A 889 -2.00 -31.54 -1.71
CA THR A 889 -1.89 -33.02 -1.69
C THR A 889 -3.12 -33.73 -2.28
N GLN A 890 -4.08 -32.99 -2.84
CA GLN A 890 -5.25 -33.56 -3.51
C GLN A 890 -4.93 -33.61 -5.01
N PRO A 891 -4.93 -34.79 -5.67
CA PRO A 891 -4.34 -34.92 -7.02
C PRO A 891 -4.92 -33.98 -8.08
N ASP A 892 -6.24 -33.76 -8.08
CA ASP A 892 -6.93 -32.82 -8.97
C ASP A 892 -6.49 -31.36 -8.76
N LEU A 893 -6.18 -30.98 -7.52
CA LEU A 893 -5.68 -29.65 -7.19
C LEU A 893 -4.20 -29.49 -7.54
N VAL A 894 -3.41 -30.56 -7.44
CA VAL A 894 -2.02 -30.60 -7.91
C VAL A 894 -1.99 -30.47 -9.43
N GLU A 895 -2.76 -31.28 -10.16
CA GLU A 895 -2.88 -31.23 -11.62
C GLU A 895 -3.33 -29.84 -12.11
N ARG A 896 -4.36 -29.25 -11.48
CA ARG A 896 -4.87 -27.91 -11.84
C ARG A 896 -3.85 -26.79 -11.62
N LEU A 897 -3.03 -26.87 -10.56
CA LEU A 897 -1.97 -25.88 -10.29
C LEU A 897 -0.75 -26.08 -11.19
N HIS A 898 -0.40 -27.33 -11.50
CA HIS A 898 0.64 -27.67 -12.46
C HIS A 898 0.30 -27.14 -13.87
N TRP A 899 -0.91 -27.45 -14.34
CA TRP A 899 -1.46 -26.98 -15.61
C TRP A 899 -1.48 -25.45 -15.72
N LEU A 900 -1.71 -24.73 -14.62
CA LEU A 900 -1.72 -23.27 -14.61
C LEU A 900 -0.35 -22.68 -14.97
N ILE A 901 0.71 -23.10 -14.28
CA ILE A 901 2.07 -22.61 -14.59
C ILE A 901 2.49 -23.07 -15.99
N ASP A 902 2.14 -24.30 -16.39
CA ASP A 902 2.40 -24.81 -17.75
C ASP A 902 1.70 -23.97 -18.82
N LEU A 903 0.46 -23.53 -18.62
CA LEU A 903 -0.20 -22.61 -19.54
C LEU A 903 0.55 -21.27 -19.61
N GLU A 904 0.78 -20.64 -18.46
CA GLU A 904 1.43 -19.33 -18.31
C GLU A 904 2.84 -19.28 -18.93
N THR A 905 3.56 -20.40 -18.92
CA THR A 905 4.95 -20.51 -19.42
C THR A 905 5.07 -21.14 -20.80
N SER A 906 4.01 -21.76 -21.34
CA SER A 906 4.05 -22.50 -22.63
C SER A 906 4.21 -21.65 -23.89
N GLY A 907 4.21 -20.32 -23.81
CA GLY A 907 4.28 -19.42 -24.98
C GLY A 907 3.01 -19.40 -25.86
N ARG A 908 1.96 -20.13 -25.48
CA ARG A 908 0.64 -20.16 -26.15
C ARG A 908 -0.33 -19.07 -25.69
N ILE A 909 0.07 -18.30 -24.67
CA ILE A 909 -0.71 -17.19 -24.11
C ILE A 909 0.07 -15.88 -24.24
N SER A 910 -0.63 -14.74 -24.33
CA SER A 910 0.04 -13.45 -24.44
C SER A 910 0.75 -13.10 -23.14
N ALA A 911 2.08 -12.99 -23.20
CA ALA A 911 2.95 -12.71 -22.06
C ALA A 911 4.15 -11.86 -22.48
N TRP A 912 4.84 -11.30 -21.49
CA TRP A 912 6.17 -10.75 -21.64
C TRP A 912 7.21 -11.82 -21.33
N HIS A 913 8.15 -12.05 -22.23
CA HIS A 913 9.29 -12.94 -22.03
C HIS A 913 10.54 -12.12 -21.70
N LEU A 914 11.35 -12.59 -20.76
CA LEU A 914 12.65 -11.99 -20.43
C LEU A 914 13.73 -12.58 -21.33
N LEU A 915 14.39 -11.74 -22.12
CA LEU A 915 15.45 -12.13 -23.06
C LEU A 915 16.83 -12.15 -22.37
N PRO A 916 17.86 -12.81 -22.96
CA PRO A 916 19.19 -12.92 -22.36
C PRO A 916 19.97 -11.61 -22.20
N ASP A 917 19.56 -10.54 -22.90
CA ASP A 917 20.07 -9.18 -22.73
C ASP A 917 19.40 -8.43 -21.56
N GLY A 918 18.44 -9.06 -20.87
CA GLY A 918 17.67 -8.47 -19.77
C GLY A 918 16.47 -7.64 -20.22
N THR A 919 16.15 -7.59 -21.53
CA THR A 919 14.97 -6.88 -22.02
C THR A 919 13.71 -7.74 -21.92
N TRP A 920 12.57 -7.09 -21.64
CA TRP A 920 11.25 -7.73 -21.70
C TRP A 920 10.61 -7.51 -23.06
N GLN A 921 10.27 -8.59 -23.76
CA GLN A 921 9.56 -8.57 -25.04
C GLN A 921 8.14 -9.09 -24.87
N ARG A 922 7.13 -8.29 -25.22
CA ARG A 922 5.73 -8.76 -25.28
C ARG A 922 5.52 -9.65 -26.50
N ARG A 923 4.98 -10.85 -26.28
CA ARG A 923 4.38 -11.68 -27.33
C ARG A 923 2.85 -11.57 -27.25
N THR A 924 2.23 -11.19 -28.36
CA THR A 924 0.76 -11.22 -28.56
C THR A 924 0.35 -12.18 -29.69
N HIS A 925 1.32 -12.66 -30.47
CA HIS A 925 1.10 -13.56 -31.59
C HIS A 925 2.12 -14.71 -31.58
N ASP A 926 1.74 -15.86 -32.13
CA ASP A 926 2.64 -16.98 -32.41
C ASP A 926 3.52 -16.72 -33.65
N ASP A 927 4.34 -17.72 -34.02
CA ASP A 927 5.28 -17.60 -35.13
C ASP A 927 4.58 -17.70 -36.51
N ASP A 928 3.33 -18.19 -36.57
CA ASP A 928 2.44 -18.22 -37.74
C ASP A 928 1.52 -16.98 -37.81
N GLY A 929 1.67 -16.04 -36.87
CA GLY A 929 0.92 -14.78 -36.82
C GLY A 929 -0.51 -14.88 -36.31
N GLN A 930 -0.89 -15.96 -35.61
CA GLN A 930 -2.18 -16.05 -34.91
C GLN A 930 -2.11 -15.34 -33.54
N GLU A 931 -3.22 -14.74 -33.10
CA GLU A 931 -3.32 -14.07 -31.80
C GLU A 931 -3.27 -15.09 -30.65
N LEU A 932 -2.41 -14.87 -29.66
CA LEU A 932 -2.27 -15.71 -28.47
C LEU A 932 -3.37 -15.41 -27.45
N GLU A 933 -3.89 -16.44 -26.77
CA GLU A 933 -4.95 -16.26 -25.78
C GLU A 933 -4.49 -15.43 -24.56
N ASP A 934 -5.35 -14.56 -24.04
CA ASP A 934 -5.18 -13.98 -22.71
C ASP A 934 -5.52 -15.03 -21.64
N VAL A 935 -4.56 -15.40 -20.79
CA VAL A 935 -4.75 -16.38 -19.72
C VAL A 935 -5.86 -15.98 -18.74
N GLN A 936 -6.05 -14.68 -18.47
CA GLN A 936 -7.13 -14.20 -17.60
C GLN A 936 -8.51 -14.45 -18.26
N SER A 937 -8.60 -14.34 -19.58
CA SER A 937 -9.81 -14.67 -20.36
C SER A 937 -10.05 -16.18 -20.47
N VAL A 938 -9.00 -17.01 -20.54
CA VAL A 938 -9.11 -18.47 -20.41
C VAL A 938 -9.69 -18.84 -19.03
N LEU A 939 -9.13 -18.28 -17.95
CA LEU A 939 -9.57 -18.52 -16.56
C LEU A 939 -11.00 -18.01 -16.30
N MET A 940 -11.36 -16.81 -16.79
CA MET A 940 -12.73 -16.30 -16.78
C MET A 940 -13.72 -17.24 -17.49
N SER A 941 -13.29 -17.88 -18.57
CA SER A 941 -14.12 -18.79 -19.38
C SER A 941 -14.27 -20.16 -18.72
N GLN A 942 -13.18 -20.75 -18.22
CA GLN A 942 -13.23 -21.98 -17.42
C GLN A 942 -14.07 -21.81 -16.16
N ALA A 943 -13.99 -20.66 -15.49
CA ALA A 943 -14.82 -20.35 -14.33
C ALA A 943 -16.32 -20.34 -14.68
N ARG A 944 -16.70 -19.73 -15.79
CA ARG A 944 -18.08 -19.76 -16.28
C ARG A 944 -18.54 -21.16 -16.74
N ALA A 945 -17.62 -22.00 -17.23
CA ALA A 945 -17.92 -23.38 -17.60
C ALA A 945 -18.15 -24.31 -16.38
N ARG A 946 -17.61 -23.97 -15.20
CA ARG A 946 -17.84 -24.73 -13.95
C ARG A 946 -19.26 -24.59 -13.36
N VAL A 947 -20.08 -23.68 -13.88
CA VAL A 947 -21.43 -23.34 -13.36
C VAL A 947 -22.46 -23.24 -14.49
N LYS A 948 -22.31 -24.09 -15.51
CA LYS A 948 -23.26 -24.34 -16.61
C LYS A 948 -23.58 -25.82 -16.69
#